data_AF-K0W617-F1
#
_entry.id   AF-K0W617-F1
#
_cell.length_a   1.000
_cell.length_b   1.000
_cell.length_c   1.000
_cell.angle_alpha   90.00
_cell.angle_beta   90.00
_cell.angle_gamma   90.00
#
_symmetry.space_group_name_H-M   'P 1'
#
loop_
_entity.id
_entity.type
_entity.pdbx_description
1 polymer ?
#
loop_
_entity_poly.entity_id
_entity_poly.type
_entity_poly.pdbx_seq_one_letter_code
_entity_poly.pdbx_strand_id
1 'polypeptide(L)'
;MANVRQRIVRFLAWIVAVVVALAVVAVAAVALIVWWLIEPDSSRFGRVEDEAKKVHRKVEEFPGAGEPYFAAMDKGLLLPPATGADYPAEIKEVATATGLDPEAVRKAAIRGQNAWIVWTGGNDKFWDFAAKATIGSFDLLKTVSSYPTMAYGRDNRFRYLGLVNEPCFDAPKSADPNHWGLWLDQRKTDCAADSFGGNAEADARYPGVQIGSRGTTVKVKGEDKKIPVGSYYGEPTGVVGLRLFPNPDFDSKAAEHWDALRYYTDPSYYNDKDLVRPYRVGMSCAFCHVGPNPINPPKNVESPEFSEISSNPGAQYFWVDRIFFWNTRPRAAAGQPAENEGNFLFQLFHTNPPGSLDTSLVSSDYMNNPRTMNAVYDVLERLRIGAKTGKEIIKGDEKDNKQAQDYPQTAAFGSLYDKTTGTVASMRVLKDGADSVGTLGALNRVYLNIGLFSEEWLLHFRPFLGGQKISPIRIADAQKNSVYWQATEAMTPDMAIFFLVAARADHLKDTEIGEKVLAERDPAEVERGKIVFAENCAACHSSKQPVPAPELGVDQGICEGGGSGPHYRECWDRYWAWAQSDAFKAGMVKLVTEKDADGKDFLDGNYLSTERRVPMDVVRTNACSAIATNGLSGDIWDNFTSSTYKSLPPPHEVTVNHPVSGAATPLQAGGNGRGYL
;
A
#
# COMPACT_ATOMS: atom_id res chain seq x y z
N MET A 1 -6.35 2.34 82.07
CA MET A 1 -6.88 2.83 80.77
C MET A 1 -5.80 3.13 79.72
N ALA A 2 -4.62 3.67 80.06
CA ALA A 2 -3.57 3.99 79.09
C ALA A 2 -3.03 2.78 78.25
N ASN A 3 -2.90 1.60 78.88
CA ASN A 3 -2.34 0.40 78.23
C ASN A 3 -3.28 -0.20 77.15
N VAL A 4 -4.60 -0.07 77.32
CA VAL A 4 -5.59 -0.54 76.32
C VAL A 4 -5.61 0.38 75.10
N ARG A 5 -5.56 1.69 75.31
CA ARG A 5 -5.48 2.69 74.22
C ARG A 5 -4.23 2.48 73.36
N GLN A 6 -3.08 2.19 73.98
CA GLN A 6 -1.83 1.94 73.26
C GLN A 6 -1.86 0.65 72.44
N ARG A 7 -2.52 -0.41 72.93
CA ARG A 7 -2.73 -1.67 72.18
C ARG A 7 -3.68 -1.46 70.99
N ILE A 8 -4.76 -0.70 71.17
CA ILE A 8 -5.70 -0.35 70.08
C ILE A 8 -4.99 0.47 69.00
N VAL A 9 -4.20 1.48 69.38
CA VAL A 9 -3.43 2.29 68.42
C VAL A 9 -2.42 1.44 67.65
N ARG A 10 -1.70 0.51 68.31
CA ARG A 10 -0.78 -0.41 67.63
C ARG A 10 -1.50 -1.38 66.69
N PHE A 11 -2.67 -1.89 67.08
CA PHE A 11 -3.48 -2.78 66.24
C PHE A 11 -4.03 -2.05 65.02
N LEU A 12 -4.56 -0.83 65.19
CA LEU A 12 -5.01 0.00 64.08
C LEU A 12 -3.85 0.40 63.15
N ALA A 13 -2.69 0.77 63.71
CA ALA A 13 -1.49 1.05 62.91
C ALA A 13 -1.02 -0.18 62.11
N TRP A 14 -1.12 -1.38 62.68
CA TRP A 14 -0.81 -2.62 61.97
C TRP A 14 -1.81 -2.93 60.86
N ILE A 15 -3.12 -2.77 61.09
CA ILE A 15 -4.15 -2.89 60.05
C ILE A 15 -3.87 -1.89 58.92
N VAL A 16 -3.62 -0.62 59.24
CA VAL A 16 -3.30 0.40 58.25
C VAL A 16 -2.03 0.01 57.47
N ALA A 17 -0.98 -0.45 58.14
CA ALA A 17 0.25 -0.90 57.48
C ALA A 17 0.01 -2.09 56.54
N VAL A 18 -0.83 -3.06 56.93
CA VAL A 18 -1.20 -4.21 56.09
C VAL A 18 -2.04 -3.77 54.89
N VAL A 19 -3.03 -2.90 55.09
CA VAL A 19 -3.84 -2.36 53.98
C VAL A 19 -2.98 -1.58 53.00
N VAL A 20 -2.05 -0.75 53.50
CA VAL A 20 -1.09 -0.02 52.66
C VAL A 20 -0.18 -0.99 51.90
N ALA A 21 0.35 -2.03 52.56
CA ALA A 21 1.18 -3.03 51.90
C ALA A 21 0.42 -3.79 50.79
N LEU A 22 -0.82 -4.19 51.05
CA LEU A 22 -1.68 -4.84 50.05
C LEU A 22 -2.00 -3.90 48.88
N ALA A 23 -2.25 -2.61 49.15
CA ALA A 23 -2.45 -1.61 48.11
C ALA A 23 -1.20 -1.44 47.24
N VAL A 24 -0.01 -1.39 47.84
CA VAL A 24 1.27 -1.31 47.10
C VAL A 24 1.48 -2.56 46.23
N VAL A 25 1.21 -3.75 46.75
CA VAL A 25 1.31 -5.00 45.98
C VAL A 25 0.31 -5.01 44.83
N ALA A 26 -0.93 -4.56 45.05
CA ALA A 26 -1.94 -4.46 44.01
C ALA A 26 -1.52 -3.46 42.91
N VAL A 27 -1.00 -2.29 43.28
CA VAL A 27 -0.47 -1.30 42.34
C VAL A 27 0.70 -1.85 41.54
N ALA A 28 1.64 -2.55 42.20
CA ALA A 28 2.77 -3.18 41.52
C ALA A 28 2.31 -4.28 40.55
N ALA A 29 1.34 -5.11 40.94
CA ALA A 29 0.78 -6.14 40.07
C ALA A 29 0.09 -5.53 38.85
N VAL A 30 -0.72 -4.48 39.04
CA VAL A 30 -1.34 -3.75 37.93
C VAL A 30 -0.28 -3.13 37.01
N ALA A 31 0.76 -2.51 37.57
CA ALA A 31 1.85 -1.94 36.79
C ALA A 31 2.59 -3.00 35.95
N LEU A 32 2.83 -4.18 36.51
CA LEU A 32 3.46 -5.30 35.78
C LEU A 32 2.55 -5.83 34.66
N ILE A 33 1.24 -5.92 34.90
CA ILE A 33 0.26 -6.32 33.86
C ILE A 33 0.23 -5.27 32.74
N VAL A 34 0.16 -3.99 33.08
CA VAL A 34 0.16 -2.90 32.09
C VAL A 34 1.47 -2.90 31.29
N TRP A 35 2.61 -3.05 31.96
CA TRP A 35 3.90 -3.17 31.30
C TRP A 35 3.94 -4.37 30.34
N TRP A 36 3.45 -5.54 30.76
CA TRP A 36 3.38 -6.73 29.91
C TRP A 36 2.44 -6.59 28.71
N LEU A 37 1.34 -5.83 28.84
CA LEU A 37 0.41 -5.56 27.74
C LEU A 37 0.95 -4.56 26.72
N ILE A 38 1.86 -3.68 27.15
CA ILE A 38 2.48 -2.64 26.33
C ILE A 38 3.76 -3.14 25.68
N GLU A 39 4.64 -3.82 26.41
CA GLU A 39 5.97 -4.11 25.89
C GLU A 39 5.97 -5.35 24.97
N PRO A 40 6.50 -5.24 23.75
CA PRO A 40 6.56 -6.38 22.84
C PRO A 40 7.52 -7.47 23.33
N ASP A 41 7.27 -8.72 22.92
CA ASP A 41 8.18 -9.84 23.17
C ASP A 41 9.42 -9.78 22.26
N SER A 42 10.31 -8.85 22.60
CA SER A 42 11.56 -8.60 21.88
C SER A 42 12.51 -9.81 21.85
N SER A 43 12.29 -10.84 22.68
CA SER A 43 13.10 -12.06 22.67
C SER A 43 12.92 -12.89 21.40
N ARG A 44 11.81 -12.65 20.68
CA ARG A 44 11.45 -13.32 19.43
C ARG A 44 11.91 -12.57 18.18
N PHE A 45 12.29 -11.31 18.30
CA PHE A 45 12.66 -10.48 17.16
C PHE A 45 13.83 -11.08 16.37
N GLY A 46 13.71 -11.15 15.06
CA GLY A 46 14.71 -11.69 14.14
C GLY A 46 14.94 -13.20 14.26
N ARG A 47 14.01 -13.93 14.89
CA ARG A 47 14.09 -15.38 15.14
C ARG A 47 12.93 -16.17 14.58
N VAL A 48 11.90 -15.53 14.01
CA VAL A 48 10.79 -16.23 13.39
C VAL A 48 10.99 -16.32 11.89
N GLU A 49 10.73 -17.51 11.35
CA GLU A 49 10.83 -17.81 9.93
C GLU A 49 9.46 -17.74 9.27
N ASP A 50 9.42 -17.33 7.99
CA ASP A 50 8.20 -17.43 7.18
C ASP A 50 7.85 -18.88 6.81
N GLU A 51 6.65 -19.10 6.29
CA GLU A 51 6.17 -20.45 5.95
C GLU A 51 7.06 -21.17 4.92
N ALA A 52 7.60 -20.45 3.93
CA ALA A 52 8.49 -21.03 2.92
C ALA A 52 9.84 -21.47 3.52
N LYS A 53 10.43 -20.64 4.38
CA LYS A 53 11.70 -20.91 5.05
C LYS A 53 11.61 -22.13 5.98
N LYS A 54 10.50 -22.26 6.73
CA LYS A 54 10.27 -23.39 7.66
C LYS A 54 10.31 -24.76 6.98
N VAL A 55 9.90 -24.82 5.72
CA VAL A 55 9.93 -26.06 4.91
C VAL A 55 11.10 -26.08 3.92
N HIS A 56 12.12 -25.26 4.19
CA HIS A 56 13.40 -25.24 3.48
C HIS A 56 13.32 -24.92 1.98
N ARG A 57 12.26 -24.22 1.55
CA ARG A 57 12.23 -23.63 0.20
C ARG A 57 13.28 -22.54 0.09
N LYS A 58 13.80 -22.32 -1.11
CA LYS A 58 14.81 -21.30 -1.42
C LYS A 58 14.26 -20.26 -2.38
N VAL A 59 14.88 -19.07 -2.40
CA VAL A 59 14.44 -17.95 -3.23
C VAL A 59 14.42 -18.29 -4.72
N GLU A 60 15.34 -19.14 -5.19
CA GLU A 60 15.40 -19.56 -6.61
C GLU A 60 14.18 -20.38 -7.05
N GLU A 61 13.41 -20.91 -6.09
CA GLU A 61 12.17 -21.66 -6.33
C GLU A 61 10.93 -20.74 -6.41
N PHE A 62 11.12 -19.42 -6.34
CA PHE A 62 10.08 -18.40 -6.52
C PHE A 62 10.45 -17.42 -7.65
N PRO A 63 10.69 -17.88 -8.89
CA PRO A 63 10.95 -17.00 -10.01
C PRO A 63 9.75 -16.07 -10.28
N GLY A 64 10.04 -14.85 -10.74
CA GLY A 64 9.02 -13.93 -11.22
C GLY A 64 8.34 -14.44 -12.49
N ALA A 65 7.01 -14.40 -12.53
CA ALA A 65 6.20 -14.93 -13.63
C ALA A 65 6.34 -14.11 -14.92
N GLY A 66 6.61 -14.79 -16.04
CA GLY A 66 6.91 -14.15 -17.34
C GLY A 66 5.76 -14.15 -18.36
N GLU A 67 4.59 -14.64 -17.98
CA GLU A 67 3.44 -14.79 -18.86
C GLU A 67 2.75 -13.44 -19.12
N PRO A 68 2.44 -13.08 -20.38
CA PRO A 68 1.83 -11.79 -20.72
C PRO A 68 0.31 -11.77 -20.45
N TYR A 69 -0.17 -12.35 -19.34
CA TYR A 69 -1.59 -12.49 -19.04
C TYR A 69 -2.30 -11.12 -18.91
N PHE A 70 -1.64 -10.15 -18.29
CA PHE A 70 -2.16 -8.79 -18.09
C PHE A 70 -1.68 -7.78 -19.16
N ALA A 71 -1.01 -8.24 -20.22
CA ALA A 71 -0.33 -7.35 -21.16
C ALA A 71 -1.25 -6.39 -21.94
N ALA A 72 -2.56 -6.68 -21.98
CA ALA A 72 -3.58 -5.81 -22.58
C ALA A 72 -3.97 -4.60 -21.69
N MET A 73 -3.67 -4.66 -20.39
CA MET A 73 -3.79 -3.51 -19.49
C MET A 73 -2.78 -2.42 -19.88
N ASP A 74 -2.87 -1.25 -19.23
CA ASP A 74 -1.84 -0.20 -19.34
C ASP A 74 -1.55 0.19 -20.80
N LYS A 75 -2.63 0.45 -21.56
CA LYS A 75 -2.63 0.82 -22.99
C LYS A 75 -2.10 -0.28 -23.93
N GLY A 76 -1.98 -1.52 -23.45
CA GLY A 76 -1.47 -2.63 -24.25
C GLY A 76 0.02 -2.54 -24.56
N LEU A 77 0.78 -1.70 -23.82
CA LEU A 77 2.20 -1.42 -24.11
C LEU A 77 3.09 -2.66 -24.08
N LEU A 78 2.67 -3.72 -23.35
CA LEU A 78 3.45 -4.94 -23.18
C LEU A 78 3.05 -6.06 -24.15
N LEU A 79 2.03 -5.84 -24.99
CA LEU A 79 1.69 -6.75 -26.08
C LEU A 79 2.88 -6.87 -27.05
N PRO A 80 3.12 -8.05 -27.63
CA PRO A 80 4.16 -8.20 -28.64
C PRO A 80 3.85 -7.28 -29.83
N PRO A 81 4.87 -6.60 -30.41
CA PRO A 81 4.65 -5.83 -31.62
C PRO A 81 4.20 -6.76 -32.76
N ALA A 82 3.38 -6.22 -33.68
CA ALA A 82 3.05 -6.94 -34.91
C ALA A 82 4.33 -7.30 -35.67
N THR A 83 4.32 -8.39 -36.45
CA THR A 83 5.51 -8.82 -37.20
C THR A 83 6.03 -7.69 -38.10
N GLY A 84 7.27 -7.24 -37.86
CA GLY A 84 7.89 -6.14 -38.59
C GLY A 84 7.55 -4.74 -38.09
N ALA A 85 6.70 -4.61 -37.06
CA ALA A 85 6.46 -3.35 -36.38
C ALA A 85 7.53 -3.08 -35.32
N ASP A 86 7.78 -1.80 -35.05
CA ASP A 86 8.71 -1.35 -34.00
C ASP A 86 8.04 -1.41 -32.62
N TYR A 87 8.85 -1.40 -31.55
CA TYR A 87 8.34 -1.34 -30.17
C TYR A 87 7.73 0.04 -29.86
N PRO A 88 6.76 0.11 -28.92
CA PRO A 88 6.25 1.38 -28.38
C PRO A 88 7.36 2.33 -27.95
N ALA A 89 7.11 3.64 -28.08
CA ALA A 89 8.09 4.68 -27.76
C ALA A 89 8.56 4.60 -26.30
N GLU A 90 7.65 4.24 -25.40
CA GLU A 90 7.87 4.04 -23.97
C GLU A 90 8.91 2.95 -23.71
N ILE A 91 8.80 1.81 -24.42
CA ILE A 91 9.76 0.71 -24.32
C ILE A 91 11.12 1.15 -24.87
N LYS A 92 11.14 1.84 -26.02
CA LYS A 92 12.40 2.32 -26.62
C LYS A 92 13.11 3.37 -25.77
N GLU A 93 12.35 4.24 -25.10
CA GLU A 93 12.91 5.23 -24.16
C GLU A 93 13.58 4.52 -22.98
N VAL A 94 12.90 3.53 -22.39
CA VAL A 94 13.46 2.75 -21.27
C VAL A 94 14.66 1.91 -21.73
N ALA A 95 14.61 1.31 -22.92
CA ALA A 95 15.74 0.60 -23.52
C ALA A 95 16.96 1.51 -23.68
N THR A 96 16.74 2.75 -24.15
CA THR A 96 17.80 3.76 -24.26
C THR A 96 18.35 4.15 -22.89
N ALA A 97 17.48 4.37 -21.91
CA ALA A 97 17.88 4.77 -20.54
C ALA A 97 18.65 3.66 -19.80
N THR A 98 18.33 2.40 -20.07
CA THR A 98 18.90 1.23 -19.39
C THR A 98 20.05 0.58 -20.15
N GLY A 99 20.17 0.82 -21.45
CA GLY A 99 21.06 0.10 -22.35
C GLY A 99 20.61 -1.34 -22.66
N LEU A 100 19.39 -1.72 -22.27
CA LEU A 100 18.83 -3.03 -22.55
C LEU A 100 18.21 -3.10 -23.96
N ASP A 101 18.14 -4.30 -24.51
CA ASP A 101 17.35 -4.56 -25.72
C ASP A 101 15.84 -4.30 -25.46
N PRO A 102 15.08 -3.70 -26.40
CA PRO A 102 13.65 -3.46 -26.24
C PRO A 102 12.82 -4.69 -25.82
N GLU A 103 13.15 -5.88 -26.32
CA GLU A 103 12.46 -7.11 -25.92
C GLU A 103 12.82 -7.51 -24.48
N ALA A 104 14.06 -7.27 -24.05
CA ALA A 104 14.47 -7.49 -22.68
C ALA A 104 13.73 -6.55 -21.71
N VAL A 105 13.53 -5.28 -22.10
CA VAL A 105 12.69 -4.32 -21.37
C VAL A 105 11.25 -4.81 -21.30
N ARG A 106 10.66 -5.23 -22.42
CA ARG A 106 9.27 -5.74 -22.45
C ARG A 106 9.09 -6.95 -21.53
N LYS A 107 10.01 -7.92 -21.59
CA LYS A 107 9.96 -9.12 -20.74
C LYS A 107 10.16 -8.80 -19.25
N ALA A 108 11.05 -7.87 -18.93
CA ALA A 108 11.22 -7.37 -17.56
C ALA A 108 9.94 -6.68 -17.07
N ALA A 109 9.35 -5.80 -17.89
CA ALA A 109 8.11 -5.14 -17.57
C ALA A 109 6.94 -6.13 -17.37
N ILE A 110 6.86 -7.22 -18.13
CA ILE A 110 5.85 -8.27 -17.89
C ILE A 110 6.03 -8.93 -16.52
N ARG A 111 7.27 -9.30 -16.16
CA ARG A 111 7.55 -9.86 -14.82
C ARG A 111 7.20 -8.87 -13.71
N GLY A 112 7.49 -7.59 -13.93
CA GLY A 112 7.13 -6.50 -13.03
C GLY A 112 5.62 -6.29 -12.90
N GLN A 113 4.89 -6.32 -14.01
CA GLN A 113 3.43 -6.23 -14.04
C GLN A 113 2.81 -7.40 -13.27
N ASN A 114 3.30 -8.62 -13.49
CA ASN A 114 2.82 -9.80 -12.79
C ASN A 114 3.14 -9.74 -11.28
N ALA A 115 4.32 -9.27 -10.89
CA ALA A 115 4.64 -9.03 -9.48
C ALA A 115 3.67 -8.01 -8.86
N TRP A 116 3.38 -6.92 -9.54
CA TRP A 116 2.44 -5.91 -9.05
C TRP A 116 1.00 -6.45 -8.91
N ILE A 117 0.55 -7.25 -9.88
CA ILE A 117 -0.86 -7.67 -10.00
C ILE A 117 -1.19 -8.93 -9.21
N VAL A 118 -0.29 -9.92 -9.11
CA VAL A 118 -0.63 -11.22 -8.50
C VAL A 118 0.31 -11.70 -7.40
N TRP A 119 1.50 -11.10 -7.22
CA TRP A 119 2.37 -11.52 -6.11
C TRP A 119 1.80 -11.05 -4.77
N THR A 120 1.60 -12.00 -3.85
CA THR A 120 1.06 -11.75 -2.50
C THR A 120 2.11 -11.92 -1.40
N GLY A 121 3.25 -12.55 -1.70
CA GLY A 121 4.35 -12.73 -0.75
C GLY A 121 3.97 -13.49 0.54
N GLY A 122 3.04 -14.45 0.43
CA GLY A 122 2.58 -15.25 1.59
C GLY A 122 1.74 -14.46 2.60
N ASN A 123 1.24 -13.28 2.23
CA ASN A 123 0.42 -12.45 3.13
C ASN A 123 -1.00 -13.02 3.37
N ASP A 124 -1.38 -14.13 2.72
CA ASP A 124 -2.62 -14.85 2.99
C ASP A 124 -2.72 -15.26 4.47
N LYS A 125 -1.56 -15.51 5.11
CA LYS A 125 -1.46 -15.71 6.55
C LYS A 125 -1.92 -14.48 7.35
N PHE A 126 -1.48 -13.28 6.98
CA PHE A 126 -1.86 -12.05 7.68
C PHE A 126 -3.35 -11.80 7.59
N TRP A 127 -3.94 -11.95 6.40
CA TRP A 127 -5.36 -11.73 6.21
C TRP A 127 -6.22 -12.79 6.89
N ASP A 128 -5.76 -14.03 7.01
CA ASP A 128 -6.41 -15.05 7.86
C ASP A 128 -6.33 -14.70 9.35
N PHE A 129 -5.19 -14.15 9.82
CA PHE A 129 -5.05 -13.62 11.16
C PHE A 129 -6.00 -12.43 11.40
N ALA A 130 -6.13 -11.51 10.45
CA ALA A 130 -7.02 -10.35 10.56
C ALA A 130 -8.49 -10.77 10.75
N ALA A 131 -8.94 -11.79 9.99
CA ALA A 131 -10.28 -12.35 10.15
C ALA A 131 -10.50 -12.94 11.54
N LYS A 132 -9.51 -13.65 12.11
CA LYS A 132 -9.61 -14.22 13.47
C LYS A 132 -9.57 -13.12 14.54
N ALA A 133 -8.65 -12.17 14.42
CA ALA A 133 -8.43 -11.09 15.38
C ALA A 133 -9.61 -10.10 15.46
N THR A 134 -10.38 -9.97 14.37
CA THR A 134 -11.59 -9.13 14.28
C THR A 134 -12.89 -9.91 14.45
N ILE A 135 -12.82 -11.16 14.93
CA ILE A 135 -13.98 -12.02 15.22
C ILE A 135 -14.89 -12.16 13.98
N GLY A 136 -14.28 -12.43 12.81
CA GLY A 136 -14.97 -12.65 11.55
C GLY A 136 -15.53 -11.39 10.89
N SER A 137 -15.28 -10.19 11.44
CA SER A 137 -15.74 -8.92 10.85
C SER A 137 -14.96 -8.55 9.60
N PHE A 138 -13.63 -8.73 9.62
CA PHE A 138 -12.75 -8.47 8.49
C PHE A 138 -12.35 -9.79 7.81
N ASP A 139 -13.21 -10.29 6.91
CA ASP A 139 -13.02 -11.59 6.25
C ASP A 139 -13.00 -11.45 4.72
N LEU A 140 -11.79 -11.42 4.13
CA LEU A 140 -11.62 -11.30 2.67
C LEU A 140 -12.23 -12.48 1.90
N LEU A 141 -12.36 -13.68 2.50
CA LEU A 141 -13.01 -14.81 1.84
C LEU A 141 -14.51 -14.57 1.65
N LYS A 142 -15.13 -13.78 2.54
CA LYS A 142 -16.48 -13.26 2.32
C LYS A 142 -16.50 -12.08 1.37
N THR A 143 -15.52 -11.18 1.42
CA THR A 143 -15.42 -10.03 0.51
C THR A 143 -15.38 -10.43 -0.97
N VAL A 144 -14.72 -11.56 -1.31
CA VAL A 144 -14.69 -12.06 -2.70
C VAL A 144 -15.94 -12.85 -3.11
N SER A 145 -16.82 -13.17 -2.16
CA SER A 145 -17.98 -14.04 -2.42
C SER A 145 -19.13 -13.31 -3.11
N SER A 146 -19.99 -14.08 -3.77
CA SER A 146 -21.26 -13.62 -4.37
C SER A 146 -22.45 -14.38 -3.76
N TYR A 147 -22.41 -14.65 -2.45
CA TYR A 147 -23.50 -15.38 -1.77
C TYR A 147 -24.82 -14.59 -1.83
N PRO A 148 -25.98 -15.20 -2.16
CA PRO A 148 -27.20 -14.45 -2.50
C PRO A 148 -27.80 -13.51 -1.44
N THR A 149 -27.40 -13.64 -0.17
CA THR A 149 -27.93 -12.79 0.93
C THR A 149 -26.99 -11.64 1.33
N MET A 150 -25.82 -11.55 0.69
CA MET A 150 -24.90 -10.43 0.83
C MET A 150 -25.44 -9.20 0.09
N ALA A 151 -25.07 -8.00 0.54
CA ALA A 151 -25.45 -6.75 -0.13
C ALA A 151 -24.70 -6.53 -1.46
N TYR A 152 -23.65 -7.32 -1.68
CA TYR A 152 -22.83 -7.30 -2.88
C TYR A 152 -22.63 -8.69 -3.46
N GLY A 153 -22.29 -8.72 -4.74
CA GLY A 153 -21.80 -9.87 -5.49
C GLY A 153 -21.11 -9.36 -6.75
N ARG A 154 -20.69 -10.25 -7.65
CA ARG A 154 -20.00 -9.87 -8.88
C ARG A 154 -20.73 -8.78 -9.69
N ASP A 155 -22.06 -8.81 -9.73
CA ASP A 155 -22.90 -7.95 -10.55
C ASP A 155 -23.00 -6.49 -10.07
N ASN A 156 -22.58 -6.20 -8.85
CA ASN A 156 -22.56 -4.84 -8.30
C ASN A 156 -21.29 -4.52 -7.49
N ARG A 157 -20.26 -5.38 -7.56
CA ARG A 157 -19.07 -5.35 -6.70
C ARG A 157 -18.32 -4.03 -6.81
N PHE A 158 -18.15 -3.52 -8.04
CA PHE A 158 -17.48 -2.25 -8.26
C PHE A 158 -18.29 -1.11 -7.66
N ARG A 159 -19.59 -1.03 -7.92
CA ARG A 159 -20.42 0.06 -7.39
C ARG A 159 -20.60 0.02 -5.88
N TYR A 160 -20.65 -1.17 -5.29
CA TYR A 160 -20.89 -1.34 -3.85
C TYR A 160 -19.61 -1.21 -3.02
N LEU A 161 -18.53 -1.88 -3.45
CA LEU A 161 -17.25 -1.96 -2.72
C LEU A 161 -16.14 -1.10 -3.32
N GLY A 162 -16.18 -0.83 -4.63
CA GLY A 162 -15.06 -0.23 -5.37
C GLY A 162 -14.02 -1.23 -5.86
N LEU A 163 -14.28 -2.54 -5.75
CA LEU A 163 -13.35 -3.58 -6.19
C LEU A 163 -13.53 -3.89 -7.68
N VAL A 164 -12.44 -4.13 -8.38
CA VAL A 164 -12.43 -4.41 -9.82
C VAL A 164 -12.58 -5.92 -10.04
N ASN A 165 -13.60 -6.30 -10.81
CA ASN A 165 -13.79 -7.68 -11.24
C ASN A 165 -12.70 -8.08 -12.23
N GLU A 166 -12.13 -9.27 -12.05
CA GLU A 166 -11.25 -9.85 -13.06
C GLU A 166 -12.08 -10.24 -14.29
N PRO A 167 -11.65 -9.86 -15.52
CA PRO A 167 -12.24 -10.35 -16.76
C PRO A 167 -12.21 -11.89 -16.82
N CYS A 168 -13.00 -12.50 -17.72
CA CYS A 168 -13.08 -13.97 -17.88
C CYS A 168 -13.69 -14.77 -16.71
N PHE A 169 -14.49 -14.13 -15.85
CA PHE A 169 -15.27 -14.80 -14.80
C PHE A 169 -16.78 -14.51 -14.92
N ASP A 170 -17.58 -15.47 -14.46
CA ASP A 170 -19.03 -15.35 -14.24
C ASP A 170 -19.35 -15.43 -12.74
N ALA A 171 -20.50 -14.88 -12.34
CA ALA A 171 -21.00 -15.04 -10.99
C ALA A 171 -21.33 -16.53 -10.71
N PRO A 172 -21.12 -17.04 -9.47
CA PRO A 172 -21.51 -18.39 -9.12
C PRO A 172 -23.03 -18.57 -9.21
N LYS A 173 -23.47 -19.69 -9.78
CA LYS A 173 -24.90 -20.06 -9.86
C LYS A 173 -25.36 -20.90 -8.66
N SER A 174 -24.42 -21.53 -7.97
CA SER A 174 -24.65 -22.38 -6.81
C SER A 174 -23.39 -22.44 -5.95
N ALA A 175 -23.52 -23.01 -4.75
CA ALA A 175 -22.37 -23.43 -3.96
C ALA A 175 -21.46 -24.36 -4.77
N ASP A 176 -20.15 -24.10 -4.74
CA ASP A 176 -19.16 -24.87 -5.50
C ASP A 176 -18.62 -26.04 -4.65
N PRO A 177 -18.93 -27.30 -4.99
CA PRO A 177 -18.47 -28.46 -4.21
C PRO A 177 -16.94 -28.65 -4.26
N ASN A 178 -16.28 -28.20 -5.33
CA ASN A 178 -14.81 -28.24 -5.43
C ASN A 178 -14.18 -27.25 -4.46
N HIS A 179 -14.83 -26.10 -4.26
CA HIS A 179 -14.45 -25.07 -3.30
C HIS A 179 -15.22 -25.12 -1.99
N TRP A 180 -15.48 -26.33 -1.48
CA TRP A 180 -16.03 -26.54 -0.13
C TRP A 180 -17.39 -25.87 0.12
N GLY A 181 -18.20 -25.71 -0.93
CA GLY A 181 -19.52 -25.08 -0.86
C GLY A 181 -19.50 -23.55 -0.84
N LEU A 182 -18.35 -22.93 -1.09
CA LEU A 182 -18.23 -21.47 -1.21
C LEU A 182 -18.89 -20.96 -2.50
N TRP A 183 -19.25 -19.67 -2.49
CA TRP A 183 -19.82 -18.96 -3.62
C TRP A 183 -18.78 -18.02 -4.22
N LEU A 184 -17.82 -18.60 -4.96
CA LEU A 184 -16.74 -17.88 -5.62
C LEU A 184 -17.04 -17.72 -7.11
N ASP A 185 -16.61 -16.60 -7.70
CA ASP A 185 -16.74 -16.35 -9.13
C ASP A 185 -16.09 -17.49 -9.94
N GLN A 186 -16.75 -17.91 -11.01
CA GLN A 186 -16.39 -19.09 -11.79
C GLN A 186 -15.75 -18.68 -13.10
N ARG A 187 -14.59 -19.26 -13.39
CA ARG A 187 -13.87 -18.94 -14.62
C ARG A 187 -14.66 -19.40 -15.85
N LYS A 188 -14.78 -18.55 -16.87
CA LYS A 188 -15.50 -18.88 -18.11
C LYS A 188 -14.75 -19.96 -18.89
N THR A 189 -15.49 -20.90 -19.48
CA THR A 189 -14.93 -22.05 -20.20
C THR A 189 -14.32 -21.68 -21.55
N ASP A 190 -14.72 -20.55 -22.14
CA ASP A 190 -14.21 -20.01 -23.40
C ASP A 190 -12.95 -19.13 -23.23
N CYS A 191 -12.53 -18.88 -21.99
CA CYS A 191 -11.29 -18.16 -21.69
C CYS A 191 -10.12 -19.13 -21.46
N ALA A 192 -8.93 -18.81 -21.98
CA ALA A 192 -7.68 -19.57 -21.74
C ALA A 192 -7.35 -19.62 -20.25
N ALA A 193 -6.93 -20.75 -19.67
CA ALA A 193 -6.69 -20.92 -18.23
C ALA A 193 -5.83 -19.82 -17.58
N ASP A 194 -6.00 -19.59 -16.28
CA ASP A 194 -5.16 -18.65 -15.53
C ASP A 194 -3.68 -19.08 -15.59
N SER A 195 -2.79 -18.12 -15.79
CA SER A 195 -1.36 -18.40 -15.95
C SER A 195 -0.64 -18.68 -14.62
N PHE A 196 -1.27 -18.37 -13.48
CA PHE A 196 -0.58 -18.30 -12.20
C PHE A 196 -1.03 -19.36 -11.20
N GLY A 197 -2.29 -19.81 -11.20
CA GLY A 197 -2.75 -20.89 -10.32
C GLY A 197 -4.17 -21.40 -10.57
N GLY A 198 -4.59 -22.38 -9.76
CA GLY A 198 -5.94 -22.96 -9.82
C GLY A 198 -6.13 -23.98 -10.95
N ASN A 199 -5.05 -24.37 -11.62
CA ASN A 199 -5.04 -25.39 -12.65
C ASN A 199 -3.70 -26.13 -12.66
N ALA A 200 -3.70 -27.36 -13.18
CA ALA A 200 -2.55 -28.26 -13.08
C ALA A 200 -1.28 -27.72 -13.75
N GLU A 201 -1.39 -26.96 -14.84
CA GLU A 201 -0.23 -26.41 -15.55
C GLU A 201 0.41 -25.29 -14.74
N ALA A 202 -0.38 -24.32 -14.29
CA ALA A 202 0.12 -23.20 -13.50
C ALA A 202 0.64 -23.65 -12.12
N ASP A 203 -0.06 -24.57 -11.45
CA ASP A 203 0.36 -25.10 -10.16
C ASP A 203 1.67 -25.92 -10.27
N ALA A 204 1.91 -26.59 -11.39
CA ALA A 204 3.18 -27.28 -11.65
C ALA A 204 4.32 -26.30 -11.97
N ARG A 205 4.02 -25.19 -12.65
CA ARG A 205 4.98 -24.13 -12.97
C ARG A 205 5.40 -23.34 -11.73
N TYR A 206 4.45 -23.09 -10.83
CA TYR A 206 4.62 -22.25 -9.65
C TYR A 206 4.24 -22.99 -8.36
N PRO A 207 4.92 -24.10 -8.01
CA PRO A 207 4.47 -24.99 -6.94
C PRO A 207 4.41 -24.27 -5.58
N GLY A 208 3.22 -24.27 -4.99
CA GLY A 208 2.94 -23.68 -3.68
C GLY A 208 3.77 -24.31 -2.55
N VAL A 209 3.65 -23.73 -1.36
CA VAL A 209 4.40 -24.17 -0.18
C VAL A 209 3.64 -25.28 0.53
N GLN A 210 4.20 -26.50 0.52
CA GLN A 210 3.63 -27.66 1.21
C GLN A 210 3.90 -27.56 2.71
N ILE A 211 2.92 -27.07 3.47
CA ILE A 211 2.96 -26.91 4.92
C ILE A 211 1.60 -27.21 5.54
N GLY A 212 1.59 -27.78 6.75
CA GLY A 212 0.35 -28.19 7.43
C GLY A 212 -0.46 -29.16 6.56
N SER A 213 -1.73 -28.85 6.34
CA SER A 213 -2.65 -29.64 5.53
C SER A 213 -2.49 -29.47 4.02
N ARG A 214 -1.72 -28.49 3.52
CA ARG A 214 -1.48 -28.30 2.07
C ARG A 214 -0.82 -29.55 1.48
N GLY A 215 -1.44 -30.14 0.45
CA GLY A 215 -0.96 -31.38 -0.17
C GLY A 215 -1.30 -32.68 0.56
N THR A 216 -2.03 -32.61 1.67
CA THR A 216 -2.45 -33.79 2.44
C THR A 216 -3.86 -34.25 2.06
N THR A 217 -4.32 -35.36 2.65
CA THR A 217 -5.70 -35.83 2.55
C THR A 217 -6.40 -35.63 3.89
N VAL A 218 -7.59 -35.03 3.87
CA VAL A 218 -8.45 -34.83 5.03
C VAL A 218 -9.70 -35.69 4.94
N LYS A 219 -10.26 -36.07 6.09
CA LYS A 219 -11.52 -36.81 6.16
C LYS A 219 -12.69 -35.86 6.31
N VAL A 220 -13.75 -36.09 5.52
CA VAL A 220 -14.99 -35.32 5.57
C VAL A 220 -16.14 -36.30 5.55
N LYS A 221 -16.89 -36.42 6.65
CA LYS A 221 -18.00 -37.38 6.78
C LYS A 221 -17.64 -38.82 6.39
N GLY A 222 -16.39 -39.22 6.67
CA GLY A 222 -15.86 -40.54 6.34
C GLY A 222 -15.26 -40.69 4.94
N GLU A 223 -15.32 -39.66 4.10
CA GLU A 223 -14.71 -39.65 2.76
C GLU A 223 -13.35 -38.93 2.76
N ASP A 224 -12.38 -39.49 2.02
CA ASP A 224 -11.06 -38.89 1.85
C ASP A 224 -11.11 -37.80 0.78
N LYS A 225 -10.75 -36.56 1.14
CA LYS A 225 -10.64 -35.43 0.23
C LYS A 225 -9.22 -34.87 0.23
N LYS A 226 -8.62 -34.74 -0.95
CA LYS A 226 -7.27 -34.19 -1.11
C LYS A 226 -7.30 -32.66 -1.03
N ILE A 227 -6.42 -32.09 -0.21
CA ILE A 227 -6.12 -30.66 -0.19
C ILE A 227 -4.99 -30.40 -1.19
N PRO A 228 -5.19 -29.54 -2.22
CA PRO A 228 -4.11 -29.21 -3.12
C PRO A 228 -3.00 -28.44 -2.39
N VAL A 229 -1.76 -28.54 -2.90
CA VAL A 229 -0.71 -27.58 -2.52
C VAL A 229 -1.00 -26.21 -3.15
N GLY A 230 -1.51 -26.22 -4.39
CA GLY A 230 -1.81 -25.04 -5.20
C GLY A 230 -0.54 -24.37 -5.72
N SER A 231 -0.71 -23.13 -6.20
CA SER A 231 0.38 -22.26 -6.64
C SER A 231 0.80 -21.27 -5.56
N TYR A 232 2.06 -20.84 -5.55
CA TYR A 232 2.52 -19.73 -4.70
C TYR A 232 1.99 -18.36 -5.13
N TYR A 233 1.40 -18.24 -6.33
CA TYR A 233 0.61 -17.06 -6.75
C TYR A 233 -0.88 -17.19 -6.40
N GLY A 234 -1.31 -18.37 -5.92
CA GLY A 234 -2.71 -18.66 -5.58
C GLY A 234 -3.62 -18.77 -6.80
N GLU A 235 -4.85 -19.20 -6.59
CA GLU A 235 -5.91 -19.26 -7.60
C GLU A 235 -6.63 -17.91 -7.71
N PRO A 236 -7.04 -17.44 -8.90
CA PRO A 236 -7.83 -16.21 -9.04
C PRO A 236 -9.18 -16.31 -8.32
N THR A 237 -9.57 -15.28 -7.58
CA THR A 237 -10.90 -15.24 -6.93
C THR A 237 -11.99 -14.60 -7.81
N GLY A 238 -11.65 -14.13 -9.01
CA GLY A 238 -12.51 -13.28 -9.85
C GLY A 238 -12.50 -11.78 -9.48
N VAL A 239 -11.64 -11.37 -8.54
CA VAL A 239 -11.39 -9.97 -8.15
C VAL A 239 -9.91 -9.68 -8.36
N VAL A 240 -9.59 -8.62 -9.11
CA VAL A 240 -8.20 -8.28 -9.41
C VAL A 240 -7.43 -7.98 -8.12
N GLY A 241 -6.30 -8.66 -7.95
CA GLY A 241 -5.41 -8.50 -6.80
C GLY A 241 -5.76 -9.31 -5.54
N LEU A 242 -6.79 -10.16 -5.58
CA LEU A 242 -7.08 -11.13 -4.53
C LEU A 242 -6.91 -12.56 -5.05
N ARG A 243 -6.18 -13.39 -4.30
CA ARG A 243 -5.79 -14.75 -4.70
C ARG A 243 -6.13 -15.75 -3.59
N LEU A 244 -6.61 -16.92 -3.97
CA LEU A 244 -7.07 -17.98 -3.06
C LEU A 244 -5.95 -18.98 -2.80
N PHE A 245 -5.72 -19.32 -1.54
CA PHE A 245 -4.72 -20.30 -1.12
C PHE A 245 -5.34 -21.32 -0.18
N PRO A 246 -5.11 -22.65 -0.36
CA PRO A 246 -5.58 -23.65 0.59
C PRO A 246 -5.06 -23.33 2.00
N ASN A 247 -5.91 -23.43 3.02
CA ASN A 247 -5.49 -23.08 4.38
C ASN A 247 -4.68 -24.24 5.00
N PRO A 248 -3.41 -24.04 5.38
CA PRO A 248 -2.60 -25.10 5.96
C PRO A 248 -3.11 -25.56 7.34
N ASP A 249 -3.98 -24.79 8.00
CA ASP A 249 -4.60 -25.19 9.27
C ASP A 249 -5.88 -26.03 9.07
N PHE A 250 -6.36 -26.19 7.83
CA PHE A 250 -7.61 -26.89 7.52
C PHE A 250 -7.40 -28.41 7.48
N ASP A 251 -7.13 -28.98 8.65
CA ASP A 251 -6.97 -30.42 8.89
C ASP A 251 -8.30 -31.19 8.86
N SER A 252 -8.29 -32.49 9.18
CA SER A 252 -9.51 -33.31 9.19
C SER A 252 -10.53 -32.83 10.22
N LYS A 253 -10.10 -32.29 11.36
CA LYS A 253 -11.02 -31.76 12.38
C LYS A 253 -11.70 -30.50 11.88
N ALA A 254 -10.94 -29.59 11.28
CA ALA A 254 -11.48 -28.39 10.64
C ALA A 254 -12.43 -28.74 9.49
N ALA A 255 -12.06 -29.70 8.66
CA ALA A 255 -12.87 -30.14 7.52
C ALA A 255 -14.19 -30.82 7.95
N GLU A 256 -14.19 -31.58 9.04
CA GLU A 256 -15.41 -32.14 9.64
C GLU A 256 -16.29 -31.06 10.29
N HIS A 257 -15.69 -30.04 10.89
CA HIS A 257 -16.41 -28.92 11.49
C HIS A 257 -17.01 -27.96 10.45
N TRP A 258 -16.44 -27.93 9.23
CA TRP A 258 -16.80 -26.98 8.19
C TRP A 258 -18.24 -27.13 7.69
N ASP A 259 -19.01 -26.05 7.84
CA ASP A 259 -20.33 -25.86 7.25
C ASP A 259 -20.39 -24.54 6.47
N ALA A 260 -20.42 -24.65 5.14
CA ALA A 260 -20.43 -23.49 4.25
C ALA A 260 -21.71 -22.66 4.35
N LEU A 261 -22.87 -23.29 4.61
CA LEU A 261 -24.12 -22.55 4.74
C LEU A 261 -24.10 -21.70 6.01
N ARG A 262 -23.70 -22.30 7.13
CA ARG A 262 -23.55 -21.59 8.41
C ARG A 262 -22.48 -20.51 8.35
N TYR A 263 -21.40 -20.73 7.59
CA TYR A 263 -20.40 -19.68 7.34
C TYR A 263 -21.01 -18.38 6.80
N TYR A 264 -22.02 -18.46 5.93
CA TYR A 264 -22.70 -17.28 5.41
C TYR A 264 -23.88 -16.79 6.26
N THR A 265 -24.54 -17.68 6.99
CA THR A 265 -25.89 -17.41 7.54
C THR A 265 -25.98 -17.40 9.06
N ASP A 266 -24.99 -17.91 9.78
CA ASP A 266 -25.05 -18.11 11.22
C ASP A 266 -23.94 -17.34 11.96
N PRO A 267 -24.26 -16.19 12.58
CA PRO A 267 -23.29 -15.40 13.33
C PRO A 267 -22.60 -16.17 14.45
N SER A 268 -23.27 -17.14 15.08
CA SER A 268 -22.66 -17.95 16.14
C SER A 268 -21.57 -18.89 15.63
N TYR A 269 -21.59 -19.17 14.33
CA TYR A 269 -20.61 -20.01 13.65
C TYR A 269 -19.49 -19.17 13.03
N TYR A 270 -19.82 -18.15 12.23
CA TYR A 270 -18.78 -17.40 11.51
C TYR A 270 -18.04 -16.36 12.36
N ASN A 271 -18.58 -15.98 13.52
CA ASN A 271 -17.86 -15.17 14.52
C ASN A 271 -17.08 -16.04 15.52
N ASP A 272 -17.02 -17.36 15.32
CA ASP A 272 -16.14 -18.20 16.12
C ASP A 272 -14.67 -17.93 15.76
N LYS A 273 -13.90 -17.47 16.75
CA LYS A 273 -12.46 -17.21 16.60
C LYS A 273 -11.65 -18.47 16.26
N ASP A 274 -12.19 -19.64 16.57
CA ASP A 274 -11.56 -20.94 16.35
C ASP A 274 -12.01 -21.59 15.03
N LEU A 275 -12.90 -20.94 14.26
CA LEU A 275 -13.29 -21.40 12.94
C LEU A 275 -12.09 -21.35 11.98
N VAL A 276 -11.73 -22.51 11.44
CA VAL A 276 -10.75 -22.63 10.37
C VAL A 276 -11.46 -22.73 9.03
N ARG A 277 -11.25 -21.72 8.17
CA ARG A 277 -11.76 -21.68 6.80
C ARG A 277 -10.94 -22.60 5.87
N PRO A 278 -11.53 -23.16 4.82
CA PRO A 278 -10.82 -24.02 3.86
C PRO A 278 -9.73 -23.29 3.07
N TYR A 279 -9.86 -21.98 2.94
CA TYR A 279 -8.93 -21.13 2.20
C TYR A 279 -8.54 -19.89 3.00
N ARG A 280 -7.34 -19.41 2.71
CA ARG A 280 -6.87 -18.05 3.03
C ARG A 280 -6.91 -17.21 1.75
N VAL A 281 -7.07 -15.90 1.88
CA VAL A 281 -7.04 -14.97 0.75
C VAL A 281 -5.80 -14.09 0.87
N GLY A 282 -4.93 -14.14 -0.14
CA GLY A 282 -3.79 -13.24 -0.28
C GLY A 282 -4.16 -12.01 -1.08
N MET A 283 -3.44 -10.92 -0.84
CA MET A 283 -3.64 -9.62 -1.48
C MET A 283 -2.36 -9.19 -2.21
N SER A 284 -2.47 -8.68 -3.42
CA SER A 284 -1.37 -8.02 -4.12
C SER A 284 -1.55 -6.50 -4.11
N CYS A 285 -0.55 -5.76 -4.62
CA CYS A 285 -0.63 -4.31 -4.73
C CYS A 285 -1.79 -3.86 -5.64
N ALA A 286 -2.12 -4.65 -6.67
CA ALA A 286 -3.23 -4.34 -7.57
C ALA A 286 -4.58 -4.18 -6.89
N PHE A 287 -4.81 -4.83 -5.73
CA PHE A 287 -6.05 -4.65 -4.98
C PHE A 287 -6.33 -3.17 -4.72
N CYS A 288 -5.30 -2.42 -4.27
CA CYS A 288 -5.43 -0.99 -3.97
C CYS A 288 -5.13 -0.08 -5.17
N HIS A 289 -4.47 -0.56 -6.22
CA HIS A 289 -3.93 0.32 -7.26
C HIS A 289 -4.61 0.19 -8.62
N VAL A 290 -5.28 -0.93 -8.91
CA VAL A 290 -6.02 -1.12 -10.15
C VAL A 290 -7.32 -0.33 -10.13
N GLY A 291 -7.65 0.27 -11.26
CA GLY A 291 -8.91 0.97 -11.47
C GLY A 291 -9.29 1.05 -12.95
N PRO A 292 -10.42 1.69 -13.26
CA PRO A 292 -10.79 2.03 -14.64
C PRO A 292 -9.65 2.75 -15.37
N ASN A 293 -9.39 2.37 -16.61
CA ASN A 293 -8.45 3.09 -17.46
C ASN A 293 -9.00 4.49 -17.79
N PRO A 294 -8.31 5.59 -17.44
CA PRO A 294 -8.84 6.94 -17.65
C PRO A 294 -9.07 7.32 -19.11
N ILE A 295 -8.34 6.73 -20.06
CA ILE A 295 -8.48 7.03 -21.50
C ILE A 295 -9.38 6.03 -22.25
N ASN A 296 -9.63 4.86 -21.65
CA ASN A 296 -10.51 3.83 -22.18
C ASN A 296 -11.35 3.21 -21.04
N PRO A 297 -12.26 3.98 -20.41
CA PRO A 297 -12.98 3.50 -19.24
C PRO A 297 -13.94 2.35 -19.61
N PRO A 298 -14.24 1.42 -18.66
CA PRO A 298 -15.12 0.30 -18.95
C PRO A 298 -16.51 0.74 -19.37
N LYS A 299 -17.04 0.13 -20.45
CA LYS A 299 -18.44 0.32 -20.85
C LYS A 299 -19.40 -0.22 -19.79
N ASN A 300 -18.99 -1.28 -19.11
CA ASN A 300 -19.65 -1.82 -17.92
C ASN A 300 -18.62 -2.12 -16.84
N VAL A 301 -18.62 -1.30 -15.78
CA VAL A 301 -17.68 -1.43 -14.65
C VAL A 301 -17.75 -2.76 -13.89
N GLU A 302 -18.85 -3.53 -14.03
CA GLU A 302 -19.00 -4.85 -13.39
C GLU A 302 -18.56 -5.99 -14.30
N SER A 303 -18.28 -5.71 -15.57
CA SER A 303 -17.75 -6.68 -16.52
C SER A 303 -16.74 -6.00 -17.45
N PRO A 304 -15.62 -5.50 -16.88
CA PRO A 304 -14.60 -4.83 -17.67
C PRO A 304 -13.82 -5.82 -18.54
N GLU A 305 -13.18 -5.30 -19.58
CA GLU A 305 -12.11 -5.98 -20.31
C GLU A 305 -10.73 -5.57 -19.79
N PHE A 306 -9.69 -6.38 -20.01
CA PHE A 306 -8.33 -6.04 -19.54
C PHE A 306 -7.81 -4.70 -20.10
N SER A 307 -8.18 -4.33 -21.34
CA SER A 307 -7.80 -3.03 -21.94
C SER A 307 -8.53 -1.82 -21.34
N GLU A 308 -9.61 -2.06 -20.59
CA GLU A 308 -10.43 -1.03 -19.94
C GLU A 308 -10.00 -0.77 -18.48
N ILE A 309 -8.97 -1.46 -17.99
CA ILE A 309 -8.42 -1.30 -16.65
C ILE A 309 -6.93 -0.95 -16.70
N SER A 310 -6.48 -0.17 -15.71
CA SER A 310 -5.08 0.27 -15.57
C SER A 310 -4.53 -0.12 -14.20
N SER A 311 -3.23 -0.40 -14.12
CA SER A 311 -2.57 -0.97 -12.95
C SER A 311 -2.23 0.02 -11.83
N ASN A 312 -2.24 1.31 -12.16
CA ASN A 312 -1.59 2.39 -11.43
C ASN A 312 -2.44 3.64 -11.09
N PRO A 313 -3.75 3.78 -11.42
CA PRO A 313 -4.50 5.02 -11.14
C PRO A 313 -4.81 5.20 -9.65
N GLY A 314 -4.66 4.15 -8.83
CA GLY A 314 -5.12 4.13 -7.44
C GLY A 314 -6.62 3.82 -7.35
N ALA A 315 -7.04 3.08 -6.34
CA ALA A 315 -8.43 2.67 -6.18
C ALA A 315 -9.33 3.81 -5.68
N GLN A 316 -9.64 4.75 -6.58
CA GLN A 316 -10.43 5.96 -6.34
C GLN A 316 -11.87 5.71 -5.90
N TYR A 317 -12.36 4.48 -6.02
CA TYR A 317 -13.76 4.11 -5.79
C TYR A 317 -13.97 3.22 -4.56
N PHE A 318 -12.94 3.00 -3.74
CA PHE A 318 -13.00 2.17 -2.55
C PHE A 318 -14.01 2.66 -1.51
N TRP A 319 -14.76 1.71 -0.96
CA TRP A 319 -15.59 1.88 0.23
C TRP A 319 -15.04 0.99 1.34
N VAL A 320 -14.00 1.47 2.03
CA VAL A 320 -13.22 0.70 3.01
C VAL A 320 -14.09 0.13 4.12
N ASP A 321 -15.10 0.87 4.56
CA ASP A 321 -16.07 0.43 5.57
C ASP A 321 -16.91 -0.76 5.13
N ARG A 322 -17.00 -1.05 3.83
CA ARG A 322 -17.70 -2.21 3.25
C ARG A 322 -16.75 -3.32 2.82
N ILE A 323 -15.53 -2.96 2.45
CA ILE A 323 -14.49 -3.92 2.07
C ILE A 323 -13.95 -4.65 3.32
N PHE A 324 -13.58 -3.88 4.36
CA PHE A 324 -12.94 -4.40 5.58
C PHE A 324 -13.93 -4.73 6.70
N PHE A 325 -15.22 -4.52 6.43
CA PHE A 325 -16.32 -5.04 7.23
C PHE A 325 -17.35 -5.65 6.28
N TRP A 326 -17.26 -6.96 5.99
CA TRP A 326 -18.02 -7.57 4.89
C TRP A 326 -19.55 -7.53 5.10
N ASN A 327 -20.02 -7.56 6.36
CA ASN A 327 -21.46 -7.58 6.67
C ASN A 327 -22.03 -6.17 6.84
N THR A 328 -21.84 -5.32 5.83
CA THR A 328 -22.53 -4.03 5.73
C THR A 328 -23.80 -4.15 4.90
N ARG A 329 -24.81 -3.37 5.26
CA ARG A 329 -26.06 -3.24 4.51
C ARG A 329 -26.51 -1.78 4.49
N PRO A 330 -27.21 -1.34 3.42
CA PRO A 330 -27.88 -0.04 3.46
C PRO A 330 -28.87 0.04 4.61
N ARG A 331 -29.06 1.25 5.17
CA ARG A 331 -30.13 1.50 6.15
C ARG A 331 -31.50 1.26 5.50
N ALA A 332 -32.37 0.52 6.18
CA ALA A 332 -33.73 0.28 5.70
C ALA A 332 -34.59 1.56 5.71
N ALA A 333 -34.33 2.47 6.65
CA ALA A 333 -35.00 3.77 6.77
C ALA A 333 -34.04 4.83 7.32
N ALA A 334 -34.29 6.10 6.99
CA ALA A 334 -33.54 7.21 7.58
C ALA A 334 -33.67 7.21 9.11
N GLY A 335 -32.55 7.44 9.81
CA GLY A 335 -32.51 7.46 11.28
C GLY A 335 -32.51 6.08 11.96
N GLN A 336 -32.61 4.97 11.22
CA GLN A 336 -32.44 3.63 11.74
C GLN A 336 -31.07 3.08 11.32
N PRO A 337 -30.16 2.78 12.26
CA PRO A 337 -28.86 2.23 11.92
C PRO A 337 -29.02 0.87 11.24
N ALA A 338 -28.21 0.61 10.21
CA ALA A 338 -28.11 -0.73 9.65
C ALA A 338 -27.47 -1.69 10.65
N GLU A 339 -27.61 -2.98 10.36
CA GLU A 339 -26.91 -4.04 11.09
C GLU A 339 -25.40 -3.74 11.14
N ASN A 340 -24.80 -3.85 12.33
CA ASN A 340 -23.39 -3.57 12.61
C ASN A 340 -22.93 -2.10 12.57
N GLU A 341 -23.80 -1.11 12.31
CA GLU A 341 -23.36 0.29 12.40
C GLU A 341 -22.91 0.69 13.82
N GLY A 342 -23.41 0.01 14.86
CA GLY A 342 -22.94 0.23 16.24
C GLY A 342 -21.57 -0.39 16.55
N ASN A 343 -20.96 -1.13 15.61
CA ASN A 343 -19.68 -1.79 15.82
C ASN A 343 -18.53 -0.77 15.75
N PHE A 344 -17.59 -0.86 16.70
CA PHE A 344 -16.44 0.05 16.74
C PHE A 344 -15.54 -0.03 15.49
N LEU A 345 -15.25 -1.24 14.99
CA LEU A 345 -14.44 -1.42 13.78
C LEU A 345 -15.15 -0.84 12.55
N PHE A 346 -16.48 -1.04 12.44
CA PHE A 346 -17.26 -0.39 11.39
C PHE A 346 -17.14 1.13 11.49
N GLN A 347 -17.36 1.73 12.66
CA GLN A 347 -17.28 3.18 12.86
C GLN A 347 -15.87 3.72 12.56
N LEU A 348 -14.82 2.98 12.93
CA LEU A 348 -13.44 3.33 12.58
C LEU A 348 -13.27 3.40 11.06
N PHE A 349 -13.68 2.38 10.31
CA PHE A 349 -13.58 2.39 8.84
C PHE A 349 -14.49 3.41 8.19
N HIS A 350 -15.67 3.67 8.75
CA HIS A 350 -16.63 4.62 8.22
C HIS A 350 -16.15 6.08 8.28
N THR A 351 -15.09 6.36 9.05
CA THR A 351 -14.42 7.68 9.00
C THR A 351 -13.65 7.94 7.70
N ASN A 352 -13.38 6.91 6.90
CA ASN A 352 -12.64 7.03 5.64
C ASN A 352 -13.58 7.63 4.57
N PRO A 353 -13.28 8.81 3.99
CA PRO A 353 -13.99 9.26 2.80
C PRO A 353 -13.96 8.21 1.67
N PRO A 354 -14.98 8.18 0.79
CA PRO A 354 -14.96 7.32 -0.39
C PRO A 354 -13.68 7.52 -1.22
N GLY A 355 -13.05 6.43 -1.67
CA GLY A 355 -11.79 6.46 -2.41
C GLY A 355 -10.54 6.71 -1.57
N SER A 356 -10.66 6.76 -0.24
CA SER A 356 -9.54 6.86 0.69
C SER A 356 -9.41 5.62 1.55
N LEU A 357 -8.18 5.34 1.98
CA LEU A 357 -7.86 4.26 2.89
C LEU A 357 -6.75 4.70 3.83
N ASP A 358 -6.90 4.40 5.10
CA ASP A 358 -5.76 4.35 6.00
C ASP A 358 -4.98 3.04 5.83
N THR A 359 -3.94 3.10 5.01
CA THR A 359 -3.04 1.96 4.78
C THR A 359 -2.26 1.56 6.02
N SER A 360 -2.17 2.46 7.02
CA SER A 360 -1.51 2.15 8.29
C SER A 360 -2.37 1.25 9.16
N LEU A 361 -3.68 1.10 8.94
CA LEU A 361 -4.53 0.22 9.76
C LEU A 361 -3.91 -1.18 10.02
N VAL A 362 -3.32 -1.75 8.97
CA VAL A 362 -2.69 -3.08 9.01
C VAL A 362 -1.28 -3.04 9.61
N SER A 363 -0.58 -1.91 9.45
CA SER A 363 0.73 -1.56 10.00
C SER A 363 0.61 -0.41 11.02
N SER A 364 -0.24 -0.57 12.02
CA SER A 364 -0.81 0.60 12.73
C SER A 364 0.22 1.36 13.54
N ASP A 365 0.24 2.68 13.32
CA ASP A 365 0.86 3.66 14.22
C ASP A 365 -0.14 4.24 15.23
N TYR A 366 -1.32 3.61 15.33
CA TYR A 366 -2.44 3.98 16.19
C TYR A 366 -3.06 5.34 15.89
N MET A 367 -2.75 5.92 14.73
CA MET A 367 -3.52 7.01 14.17
C MET A 367 -4.45 6.47 13.10
N ASN A 368 -5.65 7.05 13.03
CA ASN A 368 -6.57 6.82 11.94
C ASN A 368 -6.44 7.98 10.95
N ASN A 369 -5.75 7.73 9.84
CA ASN A 369 -5.32 8.75 8.90
C ASN A 369 -5.67 8.38 7.44
N PRO A 370 -6.97 8.37 7.09
CA PRO A 370 -7.40 8.02 5.74
C PRO A 370 -6.82 8.98 4.71
N ARG A 371 -6.22 8.41 3.67
CA ARG A 371 -5.59 9.15 2.57
C ARG A 371 -5.99 8.56 1.23
N THR A 372 -5.95 9.38 0.18
CA THR A 372 -6.10 8.86 -1.19
C THR A 372 -5.02 7.83 -1.46
N MET A 373 -5.40 6.75 -2.14
CA MET A 373 -4.41 5.79 -2.61
C MET A 373 -3.49 6.46 -3.64
N ASN A 374 -2.19 6.23 -3.51
CA ASN A 374 -1.22 6.89 -4.36
C ASN A 374 -1.34 6.35 -5.80
N ALA A 375 -1.63 7.23 -6.74
CA ALA A 375 -1.47 6.93 -8.15
C ALA A 375 0.01 6.94 -8.52
N VAL A 376 0.42 6.06 -9.44
CA VAL A 376 1.81 5.97 -9.91
C VAL A 376 1.85 6.45 -11.35
N TYR A 377 2.37 7.66 -11.58
CA TYR A 377 2.42 8.32 -12.89
C TYR A 377 3.79 8.95 -13.15
N ASP A 378 4.13 9.04 -14.43
CA ASP A 378 5.36 9.58 -15.03
C ASP A 378 6.65 9.26 -14.27
N VAL A 379 6.82 7.99 -13.89
CA VAL A 379 7.92 7.55 -13.01
C VAL A 379 9.30 7.94 -13.56
N LEU A 380 9.52 7.90 -14.87
CA LEU A 380 10.79 8.31 -15.47
C LEU A 380 11.08 9.81 -15.25
N GLU A 381 10.08 10.69 -15.38
CA GLU A 381 10.26 12.12 -15.12
C GLU A 381 10.47 12.37 -13.62
N ARG A 382 9.73 11.66 -12.77
CA ARG A 382 9.93 11.71 -11.31
C ARG A 382 11.34 11.31 -10.90
N LEU A 383 11.92 10.28 -11.51
CA LEU A 383 13.32 9.91 -11.26
C LEU A 383 14.30 11.01 -11.68
N ARG A 384 14.07 11.65 -12.83
CA ARG A 384 14.92 12.77 -13.31
C ARG A 384 14.87 13.97 -12.37
N ILE A 385 13.70 14.26 -11.79
CA ILE A 385 13.52 15.34 -10.79
C ILE A 385 14.14 14.93 -9.46
N GLY A 386 13.85 13.73 -8.98
CA GLY A 386 14.37 13.20 -7.71
C GLY A 386 15.90 13.19 -7.67
N ALA A 387 16.57 12.90 -8.79
CA ALA A 387 18.02 13.01 -8.92
C ALA A 387 18.57 14.44 -8.70
N LYS A 388 17.74 15.47 -8.94
CA LYS A 388 18.11 16.88 -8.80
C LYS A 388 17.71 17.46 -7.44
N THR A 389 16.47 17.24 -7.00
CA THR A 389 15.86 17.94 -5.86
C THR A 389 15.32 17.02 -4.75
N GLY A 390 15.56 15.71 -4.90
CA GLY A 390 15.12 14.68 -3.96
C GLY A 390 16.25 14.00 -3.20
N LYS A 391 17.39 14.68 -2.97
CA LYS A 391 18.55 14.07 -2.29
C LYS A 391 18.27 13.85 -0.79
N GLU A 392 18.48 12.62 -0.33
CA GLU A 392 18.36 12.18 1.05
C GLU A 392 19.67 11.51 1.51
N ILE A 393 19.88 11.39 2.83
CA ILE A 393 21.01 10.66 3.41
C ILE A 393 20.47 9.50 4.25
N ILE A 394 20.88 8.28 3.89
CA ILE A 394 20.58 7.06 4.63
C ILE A 394 21.78 6.57 5.48
N LYS A 395 21.49 6.04 6.67
CA LYS A 395 22.50 5.59 7.66
C LYS A 395 22.08 4.29 8.36
N GLY A 396 23.06 3.58 8.93
CA GLY A 396 22.81 2.35 9.69
C GLY A 396 22.01 1.32 8.89
N ASP A 397 21.02 0.69 9.54
CA ASP A 397 20.14 -0.33 8.95
C ASP A 397 19.31 0.20 7.75
N GLU A 398 19.14 1.53 7.58
CA GLU A 398 18.51 2.10 6.38
C GLU A 398 19.30 1.73 5.10
N LYS A 399 20.62 1.47 5.22
CA LYS A 399 21.49 1.04 4.11
C LYS A 399 21.29 -0.41 3.68
N ASP A 400 20.49 -1.19 4.40
CA ASP A 400 20.19 -2.58 4.03
C ASP A 400 19.17 -2.67 2.89
N ASN A 401 18.49 -1.55 2.55
CA ASN A 401 17.66 -1.44 1.36
C ASN A 401 18.51 -1.64 0.10
N LYS A 402 18.11 -2.61 -0.74
CA LYS A 402 18.69 -2.81 -2.06
C LYS A 402 18.49 -1.57 -2.94
N GLN A 403 19.47 -1.29 -3.79
CA GLN A 403 19.53 -0.10 -4.64
C GLN A 403 19.70 -0.49 -6.11
N ALA A 404 19.51 0.47 -7.02
CA ALA A 404 19.47 0.21 -8.47
C ALA A 404 20.75 -0.48 -8.99
N GLN A 405 21.92 -0.15 -8.45
CA GLN A 405 23.20 -0.78 -8.84
C GLN A 405 23.35 -2.24 -8.39
N ASP A 406 22.48 -2.75 -7.50
CA ASP A 406 22.57 -4.13 -7.02
C ASP A 406 22.03 -5.14 -8.05
N TYR A 407 21.39 -4.66 -9.13
CA TYR A 407 20.74 -5.51 -10.14
C TYR A 407 21.09 -5.10 -11.57
N PRO A 408 21.38 -6.04 -12.48
CA PRO A 408 21.72 -5.74 -13.86
C PRO A 408 20.67 -4.93 -14.62
N GLN A 409 19.38 -5.19 -14.37
CA GLN A 409 18.25 -4.57 -15.08
C GLN A 409 18.15 -3.07 -14.81
N THR A 410 18.55 -2.62 -13.62
CA THR A 410 18.42 -1.24 -13.16
C THR A 410 19.76 -0.56 -12.91
N ALA A 411 20.88 -1.23 -13.20
CA ALA A 411 22.24 -0.74 -12.95
C ALA A 411 22.55 0.62 -13.61
N ALA A 412 21.91 0.93 -14.75
CA ALA A 412 22.04 2.22 -15.43
C ALA A 412 21.61 3.41 -14.55
N PHE A 413 20.76 3.18 -13.55
CA PHE A 413 20.33 4.18 -12.57
C PHE A 413 21.18 4.18 -11.29
N GLY A 414 22.33 3.51 -11.28
CA GLY A 414 23.21 3.40 -10.10
C GLY A 414 23.71 4.74 -9.55
N SER A 415 23.73 5.80 -10.35
CA SER A 415 24.09 7.16 -9.89
C SER A 415 23.07 7.78 -8.93
N LEU A 416 21.89 7.18 -8.78
CA LEU A 416 20.87 7.60 -7.81
C LEU A 416 21.25 7.25 -6.36
N TYR A 417 22.29 6.45 -6.14
CA TYR A 417 22.78 6.10 -4.81
C TYR A 417 24.31 6.09 -4.73
N ASP A 418 24.86 6.87 -3.81
CA ASP A 418 26.26 6.80 -3.41
C ASP A 418 26.41 6.04 -2.08
N LYS A 419 27.00 4.85 -2.16
CA LYS A 419 27.23 3.96 -1.02
C LYS A 419 28.14 4.58 0.06
N THR A 420 29.10 5.39 -0.36
CA THR A 420 30.12 5.98 0.52
C THR A 420 29.49 7.02 1.44
N THR A 421 28.76 7.97 0.84
CA THR A 421 28.10 9.05 1.59
C THR A 421 26.76 8.62 2.18
N GLY A 422 26.13 7.59 1.61
CA GLY A 422 24.73 7.25 1.88
C GLY A 422 23.74 8.19 1.20
N THR A 423 24.17 8.98 0.21
CA THR A 423 23.28 9.86 -0.53
C THR A 423 22.41 9.05 -1.47
N VAL A 424 21.09 9.23 -1.41
CA VAL A 424 20.12 8.55 -2.27
C VAL A 424 19.12 9.55 -2.85
N ALA A 425 18.69 9.31 -4.08
CA ALA A 425 17.62 10.08 -4.71
C ALA A 425 16.25 9.48 -4.37
N SER A 426 15.32 10.33 -3.96
CA SER A 426 13.93 9.97 -3.67
C SER A 426 12.99 10.70 -4.62
N MET A 427 11.98 9.98 -5.11
CA MET A 427 10.89 10.57 -5.87
C MET A 427 9.79 11.18 -4.99
N ARG A 428 9.88 11.05 -3.65
CA ARG A 428 8.92 11.53 -2.66
C ARG A 428 7.45 11.17 -2.99
N VAL A 429 7.24 9.95 -3.49
CA VAL A 429 5.93 9.36 -3.82
C VAL A 429 5.12 9.06 -2.57
N LEU A 430 5.79 8.63 -1.49
CA LEU A 430 5.13 8.09 -0.31
C LEU A 430 5.05 9.19 0.75
N LYS A 431 3.81 9.56 1.10
CA LYS A 431 3.46 10.74 1.92
C LYS A 431 4.08 10.73 3.32
N ASP A 432 4.45 9.56 3.83
CA ASP A 432 5.10 9.33 5.13
C ASP A 432 6.63 9.21 5.04
N GLY A 433 7.22 9.59 3.89
CA GLY A 433 8.65 9.54 3.64
C GLY A 433 9.21 8.13 3.43
N ALA A 434 8.37 7.09 3.41
CA ALA A 434 8.78 5.68 3.29
C ALA A 434 9.29 5.25 1.90
N ASP A 435 9.69 6.23 1.09
CA ASP A 435 10.46 6.11 -0.15
C ASP A 435 11.74 6.96 -0.15
N SER A 436 12.05 7.61 0.98
CA SER A 436 13.27 8.42 1.14
C SER A 436 14.55 7.58 1.24
N VAL A 437 14.42 6.25 1.24
CA VAL A 437 15.53 5.29 1.13
C VAL A 437 15.84 4.85 -0.30
N GLY A 438 15.16 5.43 -1.30
CA GLY A 438 15.34 5.11 -2.72
C GLY A 438 14.23 4.22 -3.30
N THR A 439 14.18 4.17 -4.63
CA THR A 439 13.06 3.56 -5.39
C THR A 439 12.82 2.09 -5.10
N LEU A 440 13.88 1.25 -5.03
CA LEU A 440 13.67 -0.18 -4.81
C LEU A 440 13.25 -0.47 -3.36
N GLY A 441 13.81 0.25 -2.38
CA GLY A 441 13.37 0.15 -0.98
C GLY A 441 11.89 0.53 -0.81
N ALA A 442 11.45 1.60 -1.48
CA ALA A 442 10.06 2.03 -1.54
C ALA A 442 9.13 0.93 -2.09
N LEU A 443 9.54 0.31 -3.20
CA LEU A 443 8.81 -0.75 -3.88
C LEU A 443 8.79 -2.08 -3.11
N ASN A 444 9.83 -2.40 -2.34
CA ASN A 444 9.82 -3.58 -1.48
C ASN A 444 8.89 -3.39 -0.27
N ARG A 445 8.92 -2.20 0.34
CA ARG A 445 8.17 -1.88 1.57
C ARG A 445 6.66 -2.06 1.41
N VAL A 446 6.09 -1.74 0.24
CA VAL A 446 4.63 -1.84 0.04
C VAL A 446 4.10 -3.26 0.27
N TYR A 447 4.91 -4.31 0.04
CA TYR A 447 4.52 -5.68 0.32
C TYR A 447 4.47 -5.98 1.83
N LEU A 448 5.40 -5.47 2.64
CA LEU A 448 5.28 -5.53 4.10
C LEU A 448 4.01 -4.82 4.56
N ASN A 449 3.68 -3.67 3.95
CA ASN A 449 2.48 -2.92 4.30
C ASN A 449 1.18 -3.69 4.03
N ILE A 450 1.18 -4.72 3.18
CA ILE A 450 0.02 -5.60 2.95
C ILE A 450 0.17 -6.97 3.62
N GLY A 451 1.12 -7.13 4.55
CA GLY A 451 1.24 -8.31 5.41
C GLY A 451 2.26 -9.37 4.97
N LEU A 452 3.17 -9.05 4.03
CA LEU A 452 4.31 -9.92 3.75
C LEU A 452 5.14 -10.12 5.03
N PHE A 453 5.65 -11.34 5.23
CA PHE A 453 6.43 -11.75 6.41
C PHE A 453 5.74 -11.42 7.75
N SER A 454 4.44 -11.71 7.80
CA SER A 454 3.63 -11.35 8.96
C SER A 454 3.99 -12.09 10.26
N GLU A 455 4.80 -13.15 10.17
CA GLU A 455 5.33 -13.84 11.33
C GLU A 455 6.15 -12.91 12.24
N GLU A 456 7.00 -12.07 11.65
CA GLU A 456 7.89 -11.15 12.37
C GLU A 456 7.17 -9.85 12.69
N TRP A 457 6.51 -9.23 11.69
CA TRP A 457 5.99 -7.88 11.88
C TRP A 457 4.93 -7.77 13.01
N LEU A 458 4.15 -8.84 13.25
CA LEU A 458 3.09 -8.89 14.28
C LEU A 458 3.68 -8.93 15.70
N LEU A 459 5.00 -9.12 15.82
CA LEU A 459 5.72 -9.01 17.09
C LEU A 459 5.97 -7.54 17.45
N HIS A 460 6.01 -6.64 16.46
CA HIS A 460 6.45 -5.25 16.63
C HIS A 460 5.35 -4.28 17.00
N PHE A 461 4.08 -4.62 16.74
CA PHE A 461 2.91 -3.80 17.08
C PHE A 461 1.64 -4.67 17.18
N ARG A 462 0.58 -4.16 17.81
CA ARG A 462 -0.75 -4.79 17.81
C ARG A 462 -1.69 -4.14 16.78
N PRO A 463 -2.07 -4.81 15.67
CA PRO A 463 -2.97 -4.23 14.67
C PRO A 463 -4.39 -4.00 15.22
N PHE A 464 -5.14 -3.11 14.57
CA PHE A 464 -6.55 -2.75 14.84
C PHE A 464 -6.86 -2.10 16.20
N LEU A 465 -6.45 -2.71 17.33
CA LEU A 465 -6.78 -2.27 18.69
C LEU A 465 -5.68 -1.41 19.34
N GLY A 466 -4.43 -1.64 18.95
CA GLY A 466 -3.26 -0.98 19.49
C GLY A 466 -2.94 -1.24 20.96
N GLY A 467 -2.23 -0.29 21.57
CA GLY A 467 -1.81 -0.33 22.97
C GLY A 467 -0.52 -1.12 23.25
N GLN A 468 0.14 -1.66 22.23
CA GLN A 468 1.48 -2.22 22.33
C GLN A 468 2.50 -1.18 21.85
N LYS A 469 3.62 -1.03 22.55
CA LYS A 469 4.71 -0.17 22.09
C LYS A 469 5.24 -0.69 20.75
N ILE A 470 5.39 0.25 19.83
CA ILE A 470 5.86 0.00 18.47
C ILE A 470 7.38 -0.16 18.47
N SER A 471 7.90 -0.99 17.58
CA SER A 471 9.33 -1.13 17.31
C SER A 471 9.61 -1.33 15.81
N PRO A 472 10.86 -1.10 15.36
CA PRO A 472 11.21 -1.23 13.95
C PRO A 472 11.17 -2.67 13.43
N ILE A 473 10.66 -2.84 12.21
CA ILE A 473 10.91 -4.04 11.42
C ILE A 473 12.25 -3.87 10.72
N ARG A 474 13.19 -4.77 10.99
CA ARG A 474 14.55 -4.68 10.45
C ARG A 474 14.68 -5.42 9.12
N ILE A 475 15.26 -4.78 8.12
CA ILE A 475 15.46 -5.39 6.79
C ILE A 475 16.38 -6.60 6.88
N ALA A 476 17.45 -6.52 7.69
CA ALA A 476 18.36 -7.65 7.91
C ALA A 476 17.64 -8.90 8.45
N ASP A 477 16.62 -8.73 9.30
CA ASP A 477 15.85 -9.85 9.85
C ASP A 477 14.94 -10.47 8.77
N ALA A 478 14.33 -9.66 7.91
CA ALA A 478 13.56 -10.12 6.76
C ALA A 478 14.46 -10.85 5.73
N GLN A 479 15.61 -10.29 5.37
CA GLN A 479 16.60 -10.91 4.48
C GLN A 479 17.12 -12.24 5.02
N LYS A 480 17.23 -12.39 6.34
CA LYS A 480 17.69 -13.63 6.97
C LYS A 480 16.60 -14.71 7.02
N ASN A 481 15.39 -14.33 7.42
CA ASN A 481 14.38 -15.28 7.89
C ASN A 481 13.15 -15.42 6.97
N SER A 482 13.02 -14.59 5.93
CA SER A 482 11.90 -14.67 4.97
C SER A 482 12.37 -14.92 3.54
N VAL A 483 11.97 -16.06 2.99
CA VAL A 483 12.16 -16.37 1.56
C VAL A 483 11.21 -15.53 0.70
N TYR A 484 10.01 -15.21 1.21
CA TYR A 484 9.08 -14.32 0.51
C TYR A 484 9.61 -12.89 0.38
N TRP A 485 10.28 -12.36 1.40
CA TRP A 485 10.99 -11.07 1.30
C TRP A 485 12.10 -11.12 0.26
N GLN A 486 12.95 -12.15 0.29
CA GLN A 486 14.03 -12.32 -0.68
C GLN A 486 13.50 -12.42 -2.12
N ALA A 487 12.41 -13.16 -2.33
CA ALA A 487 11.77 -13.26 -3.64
C ALA A 487 11.20 -11.92 -4.10
N THR A 488 10.62 -11.14 -3.18
CA THR A 488 10.15 -9.78 -3.46
C THR A 488 11.31 -8.87 -3.87
N GLU A 489 12.41 -8.84 -3.12
CA GLU A 489 13.61 -8.09 -3.49
C GLU A 489 14.15 -8.49 -4.88
N ALA A 490 14.06 -9.78 -5.24
CA ALA A 490 14.49 -10.27 -6.55
C ALA A 490 13.56 -9.86 -7.71
N MET A 491 12.26 -9.67 -7.46
CA MET A 491 11.27 -9.24 -8.47
C MET A 491 11.20 -7.71 -8.64
N THR A 492 11.58 -6.95 -7.62
CA THR A 492 11.45 -5.49 -7.59
C THR A 492 12.17 -4.73 -8.72
N PRO A 493 13.35 -5.14 -9.22
CA PRO A 493 13.98 -4.49 -10.38
C PRO A 493 13.10 -4.58 -11.64
N ASP A 494 12.45 -5.72 -11.88
CA ASP A 494 11.52 -5.89 -13.00
C ASP A 494 10.26 -5.03 -12.81
N MET A 495 9.78 -4.88 -11.57
CA MET A 495 8.68 -3.96 -11.23
C MET A 495 9.04 -2.49 -11.45
N ALA A 496 10.29 -2.10 -11.18
CA ALA A 496 10.77 -0.75 -11.52
C ALA A 496 10.78 -0.53 -13.05
N ILE A 497 11.22 -1.53 -13.84
CA ILE A 497 11.14 -1.48 -15.31
C ILE A 497 9.68 -1.38 -15.79
N PHE A 498 8.77 -2.14 -15.18
CA PHE A 498 7.35 -2.05 -15.49
C PHE A 498 6.83 -0.62 -15.33
N PHE A 499 7.06 0.02 -14.19
CA PHE A 499 6.59 1.40 -13.97
C PHE A 499 7.27 2.42 -14.87
N LEU A 500 8.55 2.24 -15.20
CA LEU A 500 9.23 3.07 -16.19
C LEU A 500 8.56 3.00 -17.58
N VAL A 501 7.98 1.86 -17.94
CA VAL A 501 7.25 1.69 -19.21
C VAL A 501 5.81 2.18 -19.09
N ALA A 502 5.05 1.66 -18.11
CA ALA A 502 3.59 1.74 -18.06
C ALA A 502 3.04 2.95 -17.30
N ALA A 503 3.75 3.49 -16.30
CA ALA A 503 3.27 4.64 -15.53
C ALA A 503 3.52 5.94 -16.30
N ARG A 504 2.75 6.15 -17.37
CA ARG A 504 2.78 7.34 -18.23
C ARG A 504 1.51 8.17 -18.07
N ALA A 505 1.59 9.46 -18.35
CA ALA A 505 0.45 10.36 -18.37
C ALA A 505 -0.72 9.83 -19.21
N ASP A 506 -1.94 10.03 -18.69
CA ASP A 506 -3.19 9.78 -19.38
C ASP A 506 -3.76 11.12 -19.85
N HIS A 507 -3.62 11.43 -21.14
CA HIS A 507 -4.05 12.73 -21.64
C HIS A 507 -5.53 12.74 -22.00
N LEU A 508 -6.21 13.83 -21.66
CA LEU A 508 -7.62 14.04 -22.04
C LEU A 508 -7.83 13.90 -23.55
N LYS A 509 -6.86 14.36 -24.37
CA LYS A 509 -6.91 14.26 -25.84
C LYS A 509 -6.96 12.81 -26.35
N ASP A 510 -6.50 11.85 -25.55
CA ASP A 510 -6.45 10.43 -25.92
C ASP A 510 -7.76 9.70 -25.55
N THR A 511 -8.73 10.41 -24.94
CA THR A 511 -10.06 9.88 -24.64
C THR A 511 -11.00 10.03 -25.84
N GLU A 512 -12.04 9.21 -25.94
CA GLU A 512 -13.05 9.29 -27.02
C GLU A 512 -13.77 10.66 -27.10
N ILE A 513 -13.88 11.37 -25.97
CA ILE A 513 -14.56 12.67 -25.89
C ILE A 513 -13.59 13.86 -25.88
N GLY A 514 -12.29 13.60 -25.85
CA GLY A 514 -11.25 14.58 -25.56
C GLY A 514 -11.23 15.75 -26.53
N GLU A 515 -11.19 15.47 -27.82
CA GLU A 515 -11.19 16.49 -28.87
C GLU A 515 -12.42 17.40 -28.78
N LYS A 516 -13.60 16.82 -28.54
CA LYS A 516 -14.85 17.60 -28.38
C LYS A 516 -14.79 18.50 -27.16
N VAL A 517 -14.38 17.96 -26.00
CA VAL A 517 -14.27 18.74 -24.75
C VAL A 517 -13.27 19.89 -24.90
N LEU A 518 -12.17 19.67 -25.64
CA LEU A 518 -11.17 20.70 -25.89
C LEU A 518 -11.65 21.75 -26.91
N ALA A 519 -12.35 21.34 -27.97
CA ALA A 519 -12.88 22.23 -29.00
C ALA A 519 -14.01 23.16 -28.50
N GLU A 520 -14.74 22.75 -27.45
CA GLU A 520 -15.78 23.56 -26.81
C GLU A 520 -15.24 24.71 -25.94
N ARG A 521 -13.92 24.78 -25.70
CA ARG A 521 -13.29 25.83 -24.88
C ARG A 521 -12.89 27.03 -25.72
N ASP A 522 -13.18 28.23 -25.22
CA ASP A 522 -12.67 29.47 -25.82
C ASP A 522 -11.14 29.48 -25.72
N PRO A 523 -10.41 29.58 -26.86
CA PRO A 523 -8.95 29.66 -26.85
C PRO A 523 -8.41 30.78 -25.94
N ALA A 524 -9.11 31.91 -25.85
CA ALA A 524 -8.69 33.01 -24.98
C ALA A 524 -8.82 32.65 -23.49
N GLU A 525 -9.81 31.85 -23.12
CA GLU A 525 -9.98 31.32 -21.76
C GLU A 525 -8.87 30.33 -21.41
N VAL A 526 -8.52 29.44 -22.34
CA VAL A 526 -7.42 28.47 -22.16
C VAL A 526 -6.08 29.20 -21.98
N GLU A 527 -5.78 30.19 -22.82
CA GLU A 527 -4.56 31.00 -22.70
C GLU A 527 -4.52 31.78 -21.37
N ARG A 528 -5.65 32.34 -20.92
CA ARG A 528 -5.72 32.96 -19.60
C ARG A 528 -5.50 31.94 -18.48
N GLY A 529 -6.05 30.74 -18.61
CA GLY A 529 -5.88 29.63 -17.68
C GLY A 529 -4.41 29.21 -17.54
N LYS A 530 -3.66 29.15 -18.64
CA LYS A 530 -2.21 28.90 -18.63
C LYS A 530 -1.44 29.92 -17.79
N ILE A 531 -1.75 31.20 -17.95
CA ILE A 531 -1.11 32.27 -17.17
C ILE A 531 -1.48 32.14 -15.68
N VAL A 532 -2.76 31.93 -15.36
CA VAL A 532 -3.22 31.74 -13.97
C VAL A 532 -2.52 30.53 -13.33
N PHE A 533 -2.39 29.43 -14.05
CA PHE A 533 -1.65 28.26 -13.61
C PHE A 533 -0.16 28.57 -13.36
N ALA A 534 0.50 29.23 -14.31
CA ALA A 534 1.90 29.61 -14.20
C ALA A 534 2.19 30.49 -12.98
N GLU A 535 1.33 31.47 -12.71
CA GLU A 535 1.53 32.46 -11.65
C GLU A 535 1.16 31.95 -10.25
N ASN A 536 0.21 31.01 -10.15
CA ASN A 536 -0.43 30.65 -8.87
C ASN A 536 -0.31 29.17 -8.49
N CYS A 537 -0.13 28.27 -9.46
CA CYS A 537 -0.20 26.82 -9.23
C CYS A 537 1.14 26.13 -9.49
N ALA A 538 1.89 26.57 -10.51
CA ALA A 538 3.07 25.88 -11.00
C ALA A 538 4.21 25.78 -9.97
N ALA A 539 4.26 26.67 -8.96
CA ALA A 539 5.22 26.59 -7.87
C ALA A 539 5.12 25.31 -7.03
N CYS A 540 3.96 24.64 -7.01
CA CYS A 540 3.81 23.31 -6.39
C CYS A 540 3.53 22.22 -7.44
N HIS A 541 2.85 22.59 -8.53
CA HIS A 541 2.29 21.67 -9.52
C HIS A 541 3.05 21.66 -10.86
N SER A 542 4.37 21.86 -10.85
CA SER A 542 5.17 21.72 -12.06
C SER A 542 6.54 21.14 -11.73
N SER A 543 6.97 20.18 -12.55
CA SER A 543 8.33 19.66 -12.50
C SER A 543 9.31 20.49 -13.33
N LYS A 544 8.77 21.27 -14.28
CA LYS A 544 9.50 22.29 -15.03
C LYS A 544 9.42 23.61 -14.28
N GLN A 545 10.56 24.10 -13.83
CA GLN A 545 10.68 25.35 -13.07
C GLN A 545 11.70 26.26 -13.78
N PRO A 546 11.62 27.60 -13.61
CA PRO A 546 12.67 28.49 -14.07
C PRO A 546 13.93 28.21 -13.26
N VAL A 547 15.12 28.55 -13.78
CA VAL A 547 16.35 28.38 -13.01
C VAL A 547 16.51 29.56 -12.06
N PRO A 548 16.60 29.34 -10.72
CA PRO A 548 16.83 30.42 -9.78
C PRO A 548 18.26 30.97 -9.96
N ALA A 549 18.41 32.29 -9.82
CA ALA A 549 19.73 32.90 -9.79
C ALA A 549 20.53 32.38 -8.59
N PRO A 550 21.83 32.02 -8.73
CA PRO A 550 22.60 31.38 -7.66
C PRO A 550 22.61 32.16 -6.33
N GLU A 551 22.59 33.48 -6.39
CA GLU A 551 22.57 34.38 -5.23
C GLU A 551 21.31 34.25 -4.35
N LEU A 552 20.22 33.69 -4.90
CA LEU A 552 18.99 33.42 -4.13
C LEU A 552 19.11 32.18 -3.24
N GLY A 553 20.12 31.33 -3.46
CA GLY A 553 20.43 30.21 -2.59
C GLY A 553 19.37 29.09 -2.52
N VAL A 554 18.42 29.05 -3.48
CA VAL A 554 17.28 28.10 -3.50
C VAL A 554 17.73 26.64 -3.52
N ASP A 555 18.72 26.31 -4.35
CA ASP A 555 19.28 24.95 -4.49
C ASP A 555 20.82 24.98 -4.37
N GLN A 556 21.35 25.86 -3.52
CA GLN A 556 22.79 26.07 -3.33
C GLN A 556 23.21 25.78 -1.88
N GLY A 557 24.46 25.36 -1.68
CA GLY A 557 25.03 25.11 -0.35
C GLY A 557 24.23 24.04 0.41
N ILE A 558 23.73 24.40 1.60
CA ILE A 558 22.91 23.49 2.43
C ILE A 558 21.59 23.05 1.77
N CYS A 559 21.17 23.75 0.70
CA CYS A 559 19.96 23.43 -0.07
C CYS A 559 20.26 22.71 -1.39
N GLU A 560 21.53 22.40 -1.67
CA GLU A 560 21.89 21.58 -2.82
C GLU A 560 21.12 20.25 -2.77
N GLY A 561 20.60 19.80 -3.92
CA GLY A 561 19.79 18.60 -3.95
C GLY A 561 18.34 18.82 -3.51
N GLY A 562 17.85 20.06 -3.48
CA GLY A 562 16.50 20.44 -3.05
C GLY A 562 16.36 20.62 -1.54
N GLY A 563 17.44 20.43 -0.78
CA GLY A 563 17.47 20.45 0.68
C GLY A 563 16.83 19.21 1.32
N SER A 564 17.36 18.81 2.48
CA SER A 564 16.80 17.79 3.36
C SER A 564 17.38 17.91 4.77
N GLY A 565 16.89 17.14 5.73
CA GLY A 565 17.41 17.14 7.10
C GLY A 565 17.05 18.39 7.92
N PRO A 566 17.84 18.72 8.97
CA PRO A 566 17.51 19.77 9.94
C PRO A 566 17.31 21.17 9.34
N HIS A 567 17.93 21.45 8.19
CA HIS A 567 17.85 22.74 7.51
C HIS A 567 16.76 22.81 6.44
N TYR A 568 15.93 21.77 6.30
CA TYR A 568 14.95 21.73 5.21
C TYR A 568 13.99 22.92 5.20
N ARG A 569 13.56 23.39 6.39
CA ARG A 569 12.67 24.56 6.47
C ARG A 569 13.31 25.82 5.89
N GLU A 570 14.60 26.05 6.17
CA GLU A 570 15.34 27.18 5.61
C GLU A 570 15.39 27.10 4.08
N CYS A 571 15.63 25.90 3.53
CA CYS A 571 15.64 25.68 2.09
C CYS A 571 14.27 25.85 1.44
N TRP A 572 13.22 25.36 2.10
CA TRP A 572 11.85 25.60 1.67
C TRP A 572 11.52 27.10 1.65
N ASP A 573 11.87 27.84 2.70
CA ASP A 573 11.55 29.27 2.79
C ASP A 573 12.28 30.08 1.70
N ARG A 574 13.53 29.72 1.36
CA ARG A 574 14.25 30.31 0.22
C ARG A 574 13.56 30.01 -1.11
N TYR A 575 13.19 28.75 -1.35
CA TYR A 575 12.44 28.33 -2.53
C TYR A 575 11.11 29.09 -2.63
N TRP A 576 10.35 29.13 -1.55
CA TRP A 576 9.03 29.72 -1.51
C TRP A 576 9.09 31.24 -1.72
N ALA A 577 10.03 31.94 -1.08
CA ALA A 577 10.24 33.37 -1.30
C ALA A 577 10.56 33.68 -2.77
N TRP A 578 11.42 32.89 -3.41
CA TRP A 578 11.70 33.03 -4.83
C TRP A 578 10.47 32.69 -5.70
N ALA A 579 9.75 31.60 -5.40
CA ALA A 579 8.57 31.18 -6.15
C ALA A 579 7.44 32.22 -6.12
N GLN A 580 7.40 33.09 -5.10
CA GLN A 580 6.45 34.20 -5.03
C GLN A 580 6.88 35.45 -5.81
N SER A 581 8.13 35.52 -6.27
CA SER A 581 8.69 36.70 -6.95
C SER A 581 8.17 36.89 -8.38
N ASP A 582 8.22 38.13 -8.88
CA ASP A 582 7.87 38.44 -10.27
C ASP A 582 8.80 37.74 -11.27
N ALA A 583 10.08 37.54 -10.90
CA ALA A 583 11.05 36.84 -11.73
C ALA A 583 10.65 35.37 -11.96
N PHE A 584 10.22 34.68 -10.89
CA PHE A 584 9.69 33.33 -11.01
C PHE A 584 8.43 33.30 -11.88
N LYS A 585 7.45 34.16 -11.59
CA LYS A 585 6.17 34.20 -12.29
C LYS A 585 6.35 34.47 -13.79
N ALA A 586 7.17 35.47 -14.14
CA ALA A 586 7.49 35.78 -15.54
C ALA A 586 8.20 34.60 -16.23
N GLY A 587 9.16 33.96 -15.54
CA GLY A 587 9.84 32.77 -16.05
C GLY A 587 8.90 31.58 -16.25
N MET A 588 7.96 31.37 -15.33
CA MET A 588 6.96 30.32 -15.43
C MET A 588 5.93 30.59 -16.53
N VAL A 589 5.46 31.83 -16.68
CA VAL A 589 4.56 32.20 -17.78
C VAL A 589 5.25 31.86 -19.10
N LYS A 590 6.51 32.26 -19.27
CA LYS A 590 7.33 31.92 -20.43
C LYS A 590 7.36 30.40 -20.69
N LEU A 591 7.68 29.60 -19.67
CA LEU A 591 7.74 28.14 -19.79
C LEU A 591 6.39 27.51 -20.17
N VAL A 592 5.27 28.05 -19.67
CA VAL A 592 3.93 27.51 -19.92
C VAL A 592 3.40 27.91 -21.30
N THR A 593 3.72 29.11 -21.77
CA THR A 593 3.17 29.66 -23.02
C THR A 593 4.05 29.43 -24.24
N GLU A 594 5.34 29.18 -24.06
CA GLU A 594 6.29 28.98 -25.16
C GLU A 594 6.68 27.50 -25.31
N LYS A 595 7.02 27.12 -26.55
CA LYS A 595 7.68 25.84 -26.82
C LYS A 595 9.15 25.91 -26.43
N ASP A 596 9.70 24.78 -25.99
CA ASP A 596 11.13 24.71 -25.71
C ASP A 596 11.99 24.70 -26.98
N ALA A 597 13.31 24.66 -26.82
CA ALA A 597 14.27 24.72 -27.93
C ALA A 597 14.12 23.56 -28.93
N ASP A 598 13.53 22.44 -28.50
CA ASP A 598 13.27 21.25 -29.31
C ASP A 598 11.84 21.25 -29.89
N GLY A 599 11.08 22.33 -29.66
CA GLY A 599 9.71 22.49 -30.15
C GLY A 599 8.65 21.73 -29.33
N LYS A 600 9.00 21.24 -28.14
CA LYS A 600 8.08 20.53 -27.24
C LYS A 600 7.25 21.50 -26.43
N ASP A 601 6.03 21.08 -26.13
CA ASP A 601 5.09 21.87 -25.31
C ASP A 601 5.42 21.75 -23.82
N PHE A 602 4.90 22.68 -23.01
CA PHE A 602 5.11 22.71 -21.57
C PHE A 602 4.81 21.36 -20.88
N LEU A 603 3.74 20.68 -21.31
CA LEU A 603 3.28 19.42 -20.72
C LEU A 603 4.18 18.22 -21.05
N ASP A 604 4.98 18.28 -22.11
CA ASP A 604 5.83 17.15 -22.53
C ASP A 604 6.92 16.88 -21.49
N GLY A 605 6.88 15.74 -20.82
CA GLY A 605 7.81 15.41 -19.74
C GLY A 605 7.62 16.27 -18.49
N ASN A 606 6.43 16.85 -18.29
CA ASN A 606 6.09 17.54 -17.05
C ASN A 606 5.10 16.71 -16.22
N TYR A 607 5.57 16.15 -15.11
CA TYR A 607 4.75 15.37 -14.16
C TYR A 607 3.75 16.21 -13.35
N LEU A 608 3.81 17.55 -13.45
CA LEU A 608 2.95 18.48 -12.70
C LEU A 608 3.08 18.38 -11.16
N SER A 609 4.30 18.11 -10.68
CA SER A 609 4.71 18.20 -9.28
C SER A 609 6.19 18.59 -9.17
N THR A 610 6.59 19.25 -8.08
CA THR A 610 7.99 19.62 -7.81
C THR A 610 8.81 18.54 -7.10
N GLU A 611 8.14 17.51 -6.56
CA GLU A 611 8.71 16.55 -5.59
C GLU A 611 9.38 17.19 -4.36
N ARG A 612 9.07 18.45 -4.05
CA ARG A 612 9.44 19.07 -2.78
C ARG A 612 8.40 18.68 -1.73
N ARG A 613 8.87 18.39 -0.51
CA ARG A 613 7.96 18.20 0.62
C ARG A 613 7.33 19.52 1.02
N VAL A 614 6.01 19.61 0.95
CA VAL A 614 5.30 20.86 1.22
C VAL A 614 4.94 20.95 2.70
N PRO A 615 5.35 22.01 3.42
CA PRO A 615 4.98 22.18 4.83
C PRO A 615 3.47 22.38 4.98
N MET A 616 2.86 21.70 5.96
CA MET A 616 1.42 21.77 6.20
C MET A 616 0.91 23.18 6.54
N ASP A 617 1.77 24.05 7.09
CA ASP A 617 1.44 25.45 7.41
C ASP A 617 1.23 26.33 6.16
N VAL A 618 1.66 25.85 4.99
CA VAL A 618 1.45 26.54 3.70
C VAL A 618 0.14 26.11 3.06
N VAL A 619 -0.06 24.80 2.88
CA VAL A 619 -1.17 24.28 2.06
C VAL A 619 -2.50 24.11 2.81
N ARG A 620 -2.51 24.27 4.14
CA ARG A 620 -3.71 24.21 5.02
C ARG A 620 -4.65 23.03 4.69
N THR A 621 -4.07 21.92 4.26
CA THR A 621 -4.76 20.65 4.00
C THR A 621 -5.11 19.97 5.31
N ASN A 622 -5.76 18.80 5.26
CA ASN A 622 -6.04 18.01 6.45
C ASN A 622 -4.72 17.65 7.17
N ALA A 623 -4.52 18.22 8.36
CA ALA A 623 -3.30 18.06 9.15
C ALA A 623 -2.98 16.60 9.48
N CYS A 624 -3.98 15.72 9.62
CA CYS A 624 -3.76 14.30 9.90
C CYS A 624 -2.85 13.66 8.85
N SER A 625 -3.02 14.02 7.56
CA SER A 625 -2.27 13.42 6.46
C SER A 625 -0.75 13.66 6.53
N ALA A 626 -0.33 14.75 7.17
CA ALA A 626 1.07 15.16 7.27
C ALA A 626 1.76 14.71 8.57
N ILE A 627 1.02 14.18 9.56
CA ILE A 627 1.57 13.86 10.89
C ILE A 627 1.73 12.36 11.15
N ALA A 628 1.70 11.53 10.09
CA ALA A 628 1.95 10.10 10.16
C ALA A 628 3.25 9.77 10.92
N THR A 629 3.25 8.68 11.68
CA THR A 629 4.37 8.33 12.58
C THR A 629 5.08 7.04 12.22
N ASN A 630 4.52 6.20 11.33
CA ASN A 630 5.16 4.95 10.95
C ASN A 630 6.62 5.10 10.48
N GLY A 631 6.93 6.20 9.78
CA GLY A 631 8.25 6.48 9.20
C GLY A 631 9.27 7.10 10.16
N LEU A 632 8.96 7.23 11.45
CA LEU A 632 9.83 7.87 12.42
C LEU A 632 10.91 6.91 12.95
N SER A 633 11.91 7.48 13.62
CA SER A 633 12.94 6.68 14.30
C SER A 633 12.32 5.86 15.43
N GLY A 634 12.61 4.56 15.47
CA GLY A 634 12.02 3.62 16.43
C GLY A 634 10.63 3.09 16.06
N ASP A 635 10.02 3.57 14.97
CA ASP A 635 8.71 3.12 14.51
C ASP A 635 8.80 2.04 13.42
N ILE A 636 7.66 1.48 13.02
CA ILE A 636 7.53 0.29 12.15
C ILE A 636 8.41 0.41 10.89
N TRP A 637 8.41 1.57 10.22
CA TRP A 637 9.11 1.83 8.97
C TRP A 637 10.45 2.55 9.13
N ASP A 638 11.07 2.53 10.31
CA ASP A 638 12.36 3.17 10.57
C ASP A 638 13.42 2.75 9.54
N ASN A 639 13.51 1.47 9.16
CA ASN A 639 14.48 1.02 8.15
C ASN A 639 14.11 1.44 6.71
N PHE A 640 12.92 1.98 6.47
CA PHE A 640 12.40 2.37 5.14
C PHE A 640 12.25 3.88 4.96
N THR A 641 12.71 4.67 5.93
CA THR A 641 12.80 6.12 5.84
C THR A 641 14.23 6.58 6.12
N SER A 642 14.65 7.67 5.49
CA SER A 642 16.00 8.21 5.61
C SER A 642 16.22 8.97 6.93
N SER A 643 17.46 8.98 7.38
CA SER A 643 17.90 9.81 8.50
C SER A 643 17.64 11.32 8.28
N THR A 644 17.70 11.80 7.03
CA THR A 644 17.36 13.21 6.69
C THR A 644 15.86 13.47 6.78
N TYR A 645 15.00 12.54 6.36
CA TYR A 645 13.56 12.66 6.58
C TYR A 645 13.22 12.72 8.08
N LYS A 646 13.79 11.82 8.88
CA LYS A 646 13.56 11.75 10.34
C LYS A 646 14.10 12.94 11.12
N SER A 647 14.86 13.84 10.48
CA SER A 647 15.42 15.04 11.09
C SER A 647 14.83 16.34 10.53
N LEU A 648 13.76 16.26 9.73
CA LEU A 648 13.06 17.46 9.27
C LEU A 648 12.53 18.26 10.49
N PRO A 649 12.74 19.59 10.52
CA PRO A 649 12.27 20.42 11.63
C PRO A 649 10.74 20.49 11.66
N PRO A 650 10.12 20.90 12.78
CA PRO A 650 8.68 21.14 12.78
C PRO A 650 8.30 22.35 11.87
N PRO A 651 7.25 22.24 11.04
CA PRO A 651 6.63 23.41 10.43
C PRO A 651 5.96 24.33 11.47
N HIS A 652 5.46 25.48 11.03
CA HIS A 652 4.74 26.39 11.93
C HIS A 652 3.41 25.79 12.43
N GLU A 653 2.95 26.32 13.57
CA GLU A 653 1.66 25.98 14.15
C GLU A 653 0.51 26.26 13.17
N VAL A 654 -0.44 25.32 13.10
CA VAL A 654 -1.68 25.45 12.32
C VAL A 654 -2.90 25.42 13.24
N THR A 655 -4.03 25.91 12.75
CA THR A 655 -5.32 25.79 13.45
C THR A 655 -6.05 24.54 12.99
N VAL A 656 -6.46 23.69 13.93
CA VAL A 656 -7.38 22.57 13.68
C VAL A 656 -8.69 22.80 14.42
N ASN A 657 -9.76 22.18 13.94
CA ASN A 657 -11.09 22.32 14.54
C ASN A 657 -11.48 21.01 15.24
N HIS A 658 -12.00 21.12 16.46
CA HIS A 658 -12.54 19.97 17.17
C HIS A 658 -13.73 19.37 16.38
N PRO A 659 -13.76 18.06 16.09
CA PRO A 659 -14.71 17.47 15.15
C PRO A 659 -16.18 17.55 15.60
N VAL A 660 -16.44 17.64 16.92
CA VAL A 660 -17.81 17.77 17.47
C VAL A 660 -18.23 19.23 17.69
N SER A 661 -17.47 20.02 18.45
CA SER A 661 -17.85 21.40 18.79
C SER A 661 -17.48 22.44 17.73
N GLY A 662 -16.60 22.11 16.78
CA GLY A 662 -16.04 23.06 15.81
C GLY A 662 -15.05 24.07 16.40
N ALA A 663 -14.69 23.95 17.69
CA ALA A 663 -13.78 24.88 18.34
C ALA A 663 -12.38 24.84 17.73
N ALA A 664 -11.84 26.01 17.41
CA ALA A 664 -10.47 26.17 16.91
C ALA A 664 -9.44 25.90 18.01
N THR A 665 -8.45 25.07 17.72
CA THR A 665 -7.35 24.70 18.62
C THR A 665 -6.02 24.77 17.86
N PRO A 666 -4.94 25.32 18.45
CA PRO A 666 -3.62 25.26 17.85
C PRO A 666 -3.07 23.83 17.79
N LEU A 667 -2.38 23.49 16.70
CA LEU A 667 -1.66 22.23 16.51
C LEU A 667 -0.24 22.51 16.02
N GLN A 668 0.74 22.16 16.86
CA GLN A 668 2.16 22.18 16.51
C GLN A 668 2.61 20.77 16.13
N ALA A 669 3.07 20.58 14.90
CA ALA A 669 3.70 19.31 14.52
C ALA A 669 4.99 19.10 15.33
N GLY A 670 5.25 17.86 15.74
CA GLY A 670 6.41 17.51 16.55
C GLY A 670 7.73 17.36 15.78
N GLY A 671 7.79 17.76 14.51
CA GLY A 671 8.95 17.59 13.62
C GLY A 671 9.37 16.13 13.45
N ASN A 672 10.65 15.91 13.20
CA ASN A 672 11.26 14.61 12.92
C ASN A 672 10.69 13.91 11.69
N GLY A 673 10.27 14.68 10.67
CA GLY A 673 9.58 14.16 9.48
C GLY A 673 8.10 14.50 9.44
N ARG A 674 7.47 14.78 10.59
CA ARG A 674 6.06 15.18 10.69
C ARG A 674 5.82 16.62 10.24
N GLY A 675 4.66 16.83 9.62
CA GLY A 675 4.14 18.12 9.19
C GLY A 675 4.45 18.46 7.73
N TYR A 676 4.87 17.48 6.94
CA TYR A 676 5.21 17.64 5.53
C TYR A 676 4.42 16.67 4.66
N LEU A 677 4.09 17.12 3.44
CA LEU A 677 3.35 16.36 2.44
C LEU A 677 4.19 16.07 1.20
#